data_AF-A0ABD3QB87-F1
#
_entry.id   AF-A0ABD3QB87-F1
#
_cell.length_a   1.000
_cell.length_b   1.000
_cell.length_c   1.000
_cell.angle_alpha   90.00
_cell.angle_beta   90.00
_cell.angle_gamma   90.00
#
_symmetry.space_group_name_H-M   'P 1'
#
loop_
_entity.id
_entity.type
_entity.pdbx_description
1 polymer ?
#
loop_
_entity_poly.entity_id
_entity_poly.type
_entity_poly.pdbx_seq_one_letter_code
_entity_poly.pdbx_strand_id
1 'polypeptide(L)'
;AETTCLLSLLDARDEWIASENSSPGTRKEEGRGSVTRLSVAYRRALCECLMHLQRNDSVHGDNDGGDNENEQRDNYESLALIYAMMHLNEIFLLPNENSSSSRVDKLDGTPESLTAQTVRYLRLHHSSFDIHSPSVQRLLDMDQPEYFTIDHNGGDKDGDNTAFDMRHDPLLAGPFPQPFYNLIWHLVQMGQLVSAWAVLTRHSSCRRANEEASLQNKQLSKEAEGWSALHAILLSAPLPGGRGEEDDSGLVDFMSEEQEDEEDDVDNLDTNAHERLMEGISRSAYLLWEARPRDSKREREERYHRRLKRCGLDVPREEVEVLPESYSEPIAMHAFQHWQRTVKSLLTPRVGGDHVLGALLSRFPQLQQILSLLVGSATTPALGAAANPSWSEVLISELLYQRPNIPPADIAVRARVAMRNRGGESNEVWEQMILKVMEGNAANVVYSMFEFGGGSGAALPATLTSLLCNLLIDAGCITLPTIQTELLLSAAESILSSFSIQGQADVGVRTTVRLLLPHSPPQRISGDVCYEPRISATISEAISHRFPGTDAEAHNLLNLTEEMIQRGSVRIADACESLAFSRASHHASVGNWERHVYWLLRGMEVMSDWLPEEYRRTLGFACRRHFDSLCEKSADELLSFLVATRCLLDEKGGEKVTEEAACSFRKASTVLEAVLKDNSMASVLKGHVEVNLLYHIVNIAVQQAKNDSTRTALHVIDCLDERSMTEGSRGGGAVTTLAHSGMYLRLLQIAVAILDEEEQSTHGQMEFTKCAFSVHGIHILMARMTQVLFWEGLSFPNHELTEVPKLSDRANYLSAMRLILAKGLMRAFATNSGVDSSEETGKIAKKISLEEEVAMMLRPSI
;
A
#
# COMPACT_ATOMS: atom_id res chain seq x y z
N ALA A 1 -3.49 11.00 -3.67
CA ALA A 1 -3.00 10.28 -4.86
C ALA A 1 -1.93 9.27 -4.46
N GLU A 2 -0.80 9.71 -3.90
CA GLU A 2 0.35 8.83 -3.58
C GLU A 2 0.04 7.67 -2.63
N THR A 3 -0.70 7.91 -1.54
CA THR A 3 -1.13 6.83 -0.63
C THR A 3 -1.93 5.75 -1.34
N THR A 4 -2.87 6.14 -2.21
CA THR A 4 -3.68 5.21 -2.99
C THR A 4 -2.81 4.42 -3.97
N CYS A 5 -1.91 5.10 -4.67
CA CYS A 5 -0.93 4.47 -5.56
C CYS A 5 -0.14 3.40 -4.81
N LEU A 6 0.44 3.74 -3.66
CA LEU A 6 1.26 2.83 -2.88
C LEU A 6 0.46 1.59 -2.41
N LEU A 7 -0.78 1.77 -1.97
CA LEU A 7 -1.65 0.65 -1.60
C LEU A 7 -1.97 -0.24 -2.82
N SER A 8 -2.29 0.35 -3.97
CA SER A 8 -2.52 -0.39 -5.23
C SER A 8 -1.29 -1.19 -5.67
N LEU A 9 -0.07 -0.64 -5.49
CA LEU A 9 1.17 -1.37 -5.74
C LEU A 9 1.28 -2.63 -4.86
N LEU A 10 1.01 -2.48 -3.55
CA LEU A 10 1.08 -3.61 -2.63
C LEU A 10 -0.05 -4.62 -2.86
N ASP A 11 -1.25 -4.18 -3.22
CA ASP A 11 -2.37 -5.06 -3.55
C ASP A 11 -2.05 -5.92 -4.79
N ALA A 12 -1.53 -5.30 -5.86
CA ALA A 12 -1.10 -6.02 -7.07
C ALA A 12 -0.01 -7.06 -6.77
N ARG A 13 0.93 -6.72 -5.88
CA ARG A 13 1.99 -7.63 -5.44
C ARG A 13 1.44 -8.79 -4.61
N ASP A 14 0.56 -8.50 -3.66
CA ASP A 14 0.00 -9.52 -2.79
C ASP A 14 -0.88 -10.50 -3.59
N GLU A 15 -1.62 -10.03 -4.60
CA GLU A 15 -2.34 -10.87 -5.57
C GLU A 15 -1.38 -11.75 -6.38
N TRP A 16 -0.27 -11.19 -6.85
CA TRP A 16 0.77 -11.95 -7.55
C TRP A 16 1.36 -13.06 -6.67
N ILE A 17 1.75 -12.75 -5.43
CA ILE A 17 2.27 -13.73 -4.45
C ILE A 17 1.23 -14.84 -4.18
N ALA A 18 -0.04 -14.47 -4.01
CA ALA A 18 -1.12 -15.43 -3.79
C ALA A 18 -1.29 -16.37 -5.00
N SER A 19 -1.21 -15.82 -6.23
CA SER A 19 -1.29 -16.60 -7.46
C SER A 19 -0.12 -17.60 -7.59
N GLU A 20 1.10 -17.19 -7.23
CA GLU A 20 2.29 -18.04 -7.30
C GLU A 20 2.24 -19.21 -6.29
N ASN A 21 1.73 -18.95 -5.08
CA ASN A 21 1.58 -19.97 -4.04
C ASN A 21 0.49 -21.02 -4.38
N SER A 22 -0.52 -20.65 -5.16
CA SER A 22 -1.64 -21.53 -5.52
C SER A 22 -1.29 -22.61 -6.56
N SER A 23 -0.22 -22.43 -7.36
CA SER A 23 0.15 -23.30 -8.48
C SER A 23 1.57 -23.91 -8.34
N PRO A 24 1.79 -24.84 -7.40
CA PRO A 24 3.12 -25.41 -7.14
C PRO A 24 3.66 -26.33 -8.26
N GLY A 25 2.87 -26.68 -9.28
CA GLY A 25 3.19 -27.72 -10.28
C GLY A 25 3.84 -27.26 -11.60
N THR A 26 3.72 -25.99 -12.00
CA THR A 26 4.10 -25.45 -13.33
C THR A 26 5.13 -24.30 -13.27
N ARG A 27 5.88 -24.25 -12.17
CA ARG A 27 6.64 -23.08 -11.65
C ARG A 27 7.67 -22.37 -12.55
N LYS A 28 8.17 -22.93 -13.66
CA LYS A 28 9.31 -22.31 -14.37
C LYS A 28 8.97 -21.53 -15.63
N GLU A 29 7.91 -21.89 -16.35
CA GLU A 29 7.55 -21.21 -17.59
C GLU A 29 6.44 -20.16 -17.37
N GLU A 30 5.47 -20.43 -16.49
CA GLU A 30 4.42 -19.45 -16.13
C GLU A 30 4.94 -18.28 -15.28
N GLY A 31 6.02 -18.49 -14.51
CA GLY A 31 6.58 -17.46 -13.63
C GLY A 31 7.07 -16.21 -14.36
N ARG A 32 7.60 -16.34 -15.59
CA ARG A 32 8.14 -15.18 -16.33
C ARG A 32 7.06 -14.21 -16.81
N GLY A 33 5.94 -14.73 -17.31
CA GLY A 33 4.83 -13.88 -17.74
C GLY A 33 4.15 -13.16 -16.58
N SER A 34 4.14 -13.78 -15.40
CA SER A 34 3.55 -13.19 -14.20
C SER A 34 4.29 -11.94 -13.70
N VAL A 35 5.63 -11.89 -13.83
CA VAL A 35 6.45 -10.73 -13.43
C VAL A 35 6.19 -9.51 -14.32
N THR A 36 6.06 -9.73 -15.64
CA THR A 36 5.74 -8.65 -16.58
C THR A 36 4.35 -8.05 -16.31
N ARG A 37 3.36 -8.89 -16.00
CA ARG A 37 2.03 -8.41 -15.58
C ARG A 37 2.07 -7.59 -14.30
N LEU A 38 2.89 -8.00 -13.33
CA LEU A 38 3.07 -7.25 -12.09
C LEU A 38 3.73 -5.88 -12.34
N SER A 39 4.75 -5.81 -13.20
CA SER A 39 5.35 -4.52 -13.61
C SER A 39 4.31 -3.59 -14.25
N VAL A 40 3.50 -4.12 -15.17
CA VAL A 40 2.44 -3.37 -15.84
C VAL A 40 1.39 -2.87 -14.82
N ALA A 41 1.04 -3.69 -13.82
CA ALA A 41 0.14 -3.27 -12.74
C ALA A 41 0.75 -2.15 -11.88
N TYR A 42 2.05 -2.20 -11.61
CA TYR A 42 2.73 -1.11 -10.91
C TYR A 42 2.74 0.19 -11.72
N ARG A 43 3.05 0.08 -13.01
CA ARG A 43 3.03 1.21 -13.94
C ARG A 43 1.63 1.80 -14.07
N ARG A 44 0.57 0.98 -14.06
CA ARG A 44 -0.84 1.43 -14.01
C ARG A 44 -1.11 2.28 -12.77
N ALA A 45 -0.80 1.77 -11.58
CA ALA A 45 -1.04 2.51 -10.33
C ALA A 45 -0.31 3.85 -10.31
N LEU A 46 0.92 3.91 -10.86
CA LEU A 46 1.69 5.14 -10.98
C LEU A 46 1.09 6.11 -12.01
N CYS A 47 0.59 5.61 -13.14
CA CYS A 47 -0.11 6.43 -14.13
C CYS A 47 -1.36 7.09 -13.53
N GLU A 48 -2.21 6.32 -12.85
CA GLU A 48 -3.38 6.85 -12.13
C GLU A 48 -2.98 7.93 -11.12
N CYS A 49 -1.88 7.72 -10.40
CA CYS A 49 -1.33 8.72 -9.49
C CYS A 49 -0.95 10.02 -10.20
N LEU A 50 -0.22 9.93 -11.31
CA LEU A 50 0.21 11.09 -12.10
C LEU A 50 -0.98 11.85 -12.67
N MET A 51 -2.00 11.15 -13.18
CA MET A 51 -3.22 11.77 -13.68
C MET A 51 -3.97 12.53 -12.58
N HIS A 52 -4.05 11.96 -11.37
CA HIS A 52 -4.64 12.65 -10.22
C HIS A 52 -3.84 13.89 -9.80
N LEU A 53 -2.51 13.83 -9.84
CA LEU A 53 -1.66 15.00 -9.54
C LEU A 53 -1.85 16.10 -10.59
N GLN A 54 -1.85 15.75 -11.87
CA GLN A 54 -2.06 16.70 -12.97
C GLN A 54 -3.45 17.38 -12.92
N ARG A 55 -4.51 16.63 -12.59
CA ARG A 55 -5.86 17.21 -12.41
C ARG A 55 -5.89 18.20 -11.24
N ASN A 56 -5.22 17.90 -10.13
CA ASN A 56 -5.19 18.80 -8.98
C ASN A 56 -4.47 20.12 -9.29
N ASP A 57 -3.39 20.08 -10.08
CA ASP A 57 -2.68 21.29 -10.52
C ASP A 57 -3.59 22.19 -11.38
N SER A 58 -4.41 21.61 -12.25
CA SER A 58 -5.33 22.39 -13.11
C SER A 58 -6.47 23.08 -12.36
N VAL A 59 -6.87 22.58 -11.19
CA VAL A 59 -8.02 23.09 -10.42
C VAL A 59 -7.60 24.16 -9.40
N HIS A 60 -6.31 24.28 -9.04
CA HIS A 60 -5.85 25.17 -7.96
C HIS A 60 -4.94 26.32 -8.42
N GLY A 61 -4.65 26.44 -9.71
CA GLY A 61 -3.70 27.40 -10.29
C GLY A 61 -4.03 28.91 -10.17
N ASP A 62 -5.01 29.32 -9.37
CA ASP A 62 -5.43 30.72 -9.25
C ASP A 62 -5.20 31.38 -7.88
N ASN A 63 -4.74 30.70 -6.82
CA ASN A 63 -4.76 31.34 -5.48
C ASN A 63 -3.68 31.07 -4.41
N ASP A 64 -2.69 30.18 -4.57
CA ASP A 64 -1.70 29.94 -3.49
C ASP A 64 -0.24 29.95 -3.98
N GLY A 65 0.25 31.16 -4.27
CA GLY A 65 1.63 31.39 -4.69
C GLY A 65 2.64 31.28 -3.54
N GLY A 66 3.69 30.46 -3.78
CA GLY A 66 4.99 30.56 -3.10
C GLY A 66 5.40 29.28 -2.39
N ASP A 67 6.43 28.62 -2.91
CA ASP A 67 7.15 27.44 -2.39
C ASP A 67 6.46 26.07 -2.57
N ASN A 68 5.17 25.91 -2.28
CA ASN A 68 4.52 24.59 -2.35
C ASN A 68 4.29 24.09 -3.80
N GLU A 69 4.07 25.00 -4.75
CA GLU A 69 3.87 24.66 -6.18
C GLU A 69 5.15 24.12 -6.83
N ASN A 70 6.33 24.63 -6.44
CA ASN A 70 7.60 24.15 -6.98
C ASN A 70 7.91 22.73 -6.47
N GLU A 71 7.69 22.46 -5.19
CA GLU A 71 7.87 21.11 -4.62
C GLU A 71 6.92 20.10 -5.25
N GLN A 72 5.66 20.48 -5.48
CA GLN A 72 4.67 19.62 -6.14
C GLN A 72 5.04 19.31 -7.60
N ARG A 73 5.56 20.31 -8.32
CA ARG A 73 6.07 20.13 -9.68
C ARG A 73 7.31 19.23 -9.72
N ASP A 74 8.27 19.44 -8.83
CA ASP A 74 9.47 18.59 -8.73
C ASP A 74 9.11 17.14 -8.40
N ASN A 75 8.10 16.92 -7.54
CA ASN A 75 7.56 15.61 -7.22
C ASN A 75 6.88 14.95 -8.43
N TYR A 76 6.06 15.70 -9.17
CA TYR A 76 5.43 15.22 -10.40
C TYR A 76 6.48 14.83 -11.45
N GLU A 77 7.46 15.69 -11.70
CA GLU A 77 8.55 15.42 -12.65
C GLU A 77 9.36 14.17 -12.25
N SER A 78 9.65 14.01 -10.96
CA SER A 78 10.34 12.83 -10.42
C SER A 78 9.52 11.54 -10.60
N LEU A 79 8.21 11.58 -10.33
CA LEU A 79 7.33 10.42 -10.51
C LEU A 79 7.11 10.08 -12.00
N ALA A 80 7.02 11.08 -12.87
CA ALA A 80 6.93 10.90 -14.32
C ALA A 80 8.22 10.26 -14.86
N LEU A 81 9.37 10.63 -14.32
CA LEU A 81 10.66 10.00 -14.63
C LEU A 81 10.70 8.53 -14.20
N ILE A 82 10.23 8.22 -12.98
CA ILE A 82 10.13 6.84 -12.50
C ILE A 82 9.17 6.02 -13.38
N TYR A 83 8.04 6.60 -13.78
CA TYR A 83 7.09 5.99 -14.70
C TYR A 83 7.73 5.67 -16.06
N ALA A 84 8.48 6.60 -16.63
CA ALA A 84 9.27 6.36 -17.84
C ALA A 84 10.29 5.23 -17.63
N MET A 85 11.05 5.24 -16.53
CA MET A 85 12.01 4.17 -16.25
C MET A 85 11.37 2.80 -16.14
N MET A 86 10.25 2.68 -15.43
CA MET A 86 9.54 1.41 -15.32
C MET A 86 9.11 0.90 -16.69
N HIS A 87 8.60 1.78 -17.55
CA HIS A 87 8.25 1.43 -18.91
C HIS A 87 9.48 0.96 -19.72
N LEU A 88 10.62 1.65 -19.61
CA LEU A 88 11.83 1.24 -20.31
C LEU A 88 12.39 -0.11 -19.82
N ASN A 89 12.27 -0.40 -18.52
CA ASN A 89 12.66 -1.67 -17.92
C ASN A 89 11.78 -2.83 -18.41
N GLU A 90 10.48 -2.60 -18.59
CA GLU A 90 9.56 -3.58 -19.20
C GLU A 90 10.01 -3.97 -20.61
N ILE A 91 10.50 -2.99 -21.38
CA ILE A 91 10.90 -3.18 -22.78
C ILE A 91 12.23 -3.94 -22.89
N PHE A 92 13.26 -3.54 -22.12
CA PHE A 92 14.63 -4.04 -22.31
C PHE A 92 15.10 -5.09 -21.28
N LEU A 93 14.52 -5.13 -20.08
CA LEU A 93 15.04 -5.98 -18.99
C LEU A 93 14.10 -7.12 -18.61
N LEU A 94 12.79 -6.94 -18.70
CA LEU A 94 11.84 -7.98 -18.29
C LEU A 94 11.63 -9.02 -19.40
N PRO A 95 11.43 -10.30 -19.05
CA PRO A 95 11.21 -11.34 -20.03
C PRO A 95 9.89 -11.11 -20.76
N ASN A 96 9.94 -11.19 -22.09
CA ASN A 96 8.74 -11.11 -22.91
C ASN A 96 7.89 -12.38 -22.71
N GLU A 97 6.56 -12.25 -22.54
CA GLU A 97 5.63 -13.35 -22.19
C GLU A 97 5.72 -14.56 -23.14
N ASN A 98 6.25 -14.38 -24.36
CA ASN A 98 6.23 -15.38 -25.43
C ASN A 98 7.57 -16.09 -25.70
N SER A 99 8.63 -15.80 -24.92
CA SER A 99 9.94 -16.43 -25.11
C SER A 99 10.00 -17.84 -24.49
N SER A 100 9.43 -18.84 -25.17
CA SER A 100 9.50 -20.25 -24.79
C SER A 100 10.88 -20.90 -25.01
N SER A 101 11.86 -20.13 -25.51
CA SER A 101 13.23 -20.61 -25.73
C SER A 101 14.01 -20.71 -24.41
N SER A 102 14.21 -21.95 -23.95
CA SER A 102 15.07 -22.23 -22.81
C SER A 102 16.55 -22.11 -23.20
N ARG A 103 17.18 -21.03 -22.74
CA ARG A 103 18.63 -20.77 -22.63
C ARG A 103 19.33 -20.11 -23.84
N VAL A 104 20.17 -19.17 -23.41
CA VAL A 104 21.23 -18.42 -24.08
C VAL A 104 20.73 -17.11 -24.70
N ASP A 105 21.33 -16.02 -24.22
CA ASP A 105 21.14 -14.59 -24.51
C ASP A 105 19.81 -13.91 -24.14
N LYS A 106 19.88 -13.10 -23.07
CA LYS A 106 18.79 -12.31 -22.46
C LYS A 106 18.21 -11.22 -23.36
N LEU A 107 18.78 -11.02 -24.55
CA LEU A 107 18.33 -10.06 -25.56
C LEU A 107 17.61 -10.73 -26.75
N ASP A 108 17.39 -12.05 -26.73
CA ASP A 108 16.76 -12.81 -27.84
C ASP A 108 15.22 -12.73 -27.85
N GLY A 109 14.62 -11.66 -27.32
CA GLY A 109 13.26 -11.32 -27.71
C GLY A 109 13.21 -11.11 -29.23
N THR A 110 12.09 -11.42 -29.90
CA THR A 110 11.99 -11.14 -31.34
C THR A 110 12.31 -9.65 -31.58
N PRO A 111 13.38 -9.31 -32.31
CA PRO A 111 14.01 -7.98 -32.37
C PRO A 111 13.03 -6.82 -32.66
N GLU A 112 11.89 -7.12 -33.25
CA GLU A 112 11.08 -6.10 -33.91
C GLU A 112 9.80 -5.72 -33.14
N SER A 113 9.28 -6.58 -32.25
CA SER A 113 8.36 -6.12 -31.18
C SER A 113 9.06 -5.10 -30.28
N LEU A 114 10.37 -5.27 -30.07
CA LEU A 114 11.18 -4.35 -29.28
C LEU A 114 11.33 -3.01 -30.00
N THR A 115 11.53 -3.01 -31.32
CA THR A 115 11.62 -1.76 -32.11
C THR A 115 10.29 -0.99 -32.03
N ALA A 116 9.16 -1.66 -32.21
CA ALA A 116 7.84 -1.04 -32.06
C ALA A 116 7.62 -0.45 -30.65
N GLN A 117 7.93 -1.22 -29.60
CA GLN A 117 7.82 -0.75 -28.21
C GLN A 117 8.78 0.42 -27.92
N THR A 118 10.01 0.38 -28.45
CA THR A 118 10.99 1.47 -28.28
C THR A 118 10.51 2.75 -28.94
N VAL A 119 9.97 2.67 -30.16
CA VAL A 119 9.40 3.84 -30.87
C VAL A 119 8.28 4.45 -30.03
N ARG A 120 7.36 3.63 -29.54
CA ARG A 120 6.25 4.13 -28.70
C ARG A 120 6.75 4.72 -27.39
N TYR A 121 7.72 4.09 -26.73
CA TYR A 121 8.35 4.63 -25.53
C TYR A 121 8.95 6.02 -25.78
N LEU A 122 9.71 6.18 -26.88
CA LEU A 122 10.34 7.44 -27.22
C LEU A 122 9.30 8.50 -27.61
N ARG A 123 8.20 8.14 -28.28
CA ARG A 123 7.08 9.07 -28.52
C ARG A 123 6.44 9.49 -27.21
N LEU A 124 6.07 8.54 -26.36
CA LEU A 124 5.34 8.81 -25.13
C LEU A 124 6.14 9.67 -24.14
N HIS A 125 7.45 9.41 -23.99
CA HIS A 125 8.26 10.01 -22.91
C HIS A 125 9.28 11.03 -23.37
N HIS A 126 9.62 11.03 -24.67
CA HIS A 126 10.67 11.89 -25.21
C HIS A 126 10.21 12.76 -26.37
N SER A 127 8.97 12.63 -26.82
CA SER A 127 8.37 13.65 -27.68
C SER A 127 7.80 14.74 -26.79
N SER A 128 8.29 15.96 -26.95
CA SER A 128 7.66 17.15 -26.38
C SER A 128 6.53 17.66 -27.29
N PHE A 129 5.94 16.76 -28.09
CA PHE A 129 5.04 17.14 -29.16
C PHE A 129 3.62 17.28 -28.64
N ASP A 130 3.14 18.51 -28.55
CA ASP A 130 1.76 18.82 -28.22
C ASP A 130 1.12 19.56 -29.40
N ILE A 131 0.30 18.84 -30.17
CA ILE A 131 -0.43 19.43 -31.31
C ILE A 131 -1.46 20.47 -30.84
N HIS A 132 -1.89 20.37 -29.59
CA HIS A 132 -2.86 21.27 -28.96
C HIS A 132 -2.20 22.50 -28.33
N SER A 133 -0.88 22.66 -28.47
CA SER A 133 -0.16 23.89 -28.10
C SER A 133 -0.88 25.10 -28.72
N PRO A 134 -1.16 26.16 -27.93
CA PRO A 134 -1.84 27.36 -28.43
C PRO A 134 -1.15 27.98 -29.65
N SER A 135 0.18 27.88 -29.74
CA SER A 135 0.96 28.35 -30.89
C SER A 135 0.67 27.55 -32.15
N VAL A 136 0.59 26.23 -32.03
CA VAL A 136 0.26 25.33 -33.13
C VAL A 136 -1.18 25.54 -33.57
N GLN A 137 -2.12 25.64 -32.64
CA GLN A 137 -3.53 25.86 -32.98
C GLN A 137 -3.74 27.17 -33.72
N ARG A 138 -3.12 28.28 -33.26
CA ARG A 138 -3.17 29.57 -33.96
C ARG A 138 -2.59 29.50 -35.37
N LEU A 139 -1.52 28.73 -35.58
CA LEU A 139 -0.95 28.51 -36.90
C LEU A 139 -1.96 27.77 -37.80
N LEU A 140 -2.58 26.70 -37.29
CA LEU A 140 -3.51 25.85 -38.05
C LEU A 140 -4.87 26.52 -38.32
N ASP A 141 -5.27 27.49 -37.51
CA ASP A 141 -6.49 28.30 -37.69
C ASP A 141 -6.36 29.35 -38.82
N MET A 142 -5.15 29.57 -39.34
CA MET A 142 -4.94 30.47 -40.48
C MET A 142 -5.54 29.91 -41.77
N ASP A 143 -5.97 30.79 -42.69
CA ASP A 143 -6.45 30.38 -44.01
C ASP A 143 -5.37 29.74 -44.90
N GLN A 144 -4.12 30.15 -44.71
CA GLN A 144 -3.00 29.75 -45.54
C GLN A 144 -1.75 29.51 -44.69
N PRO A 145 -1.79 28.50 -43.79
CA PRO A 145 -0.71 28.25 -42.84
C PRO A 145 0.62 27.92 -43.54
N GLU A 146 0.57 27.32 -44.74
CA GLU A 146 1.76 26.94 -45.52
C GLU A 146 2.61 28.11 -46.02
N TYR A 147 2.07 29.34 -46.00
CA TYR A 147 2.77 30.55 -46.44
C TYR A 147 3.17 31.46 -45.27
N PHE A 148 2.80 31.10 -44.04
CA PHE A 148 3.15 31.88 -42.86
C PHE A 148 4.67 31.86 -42.64
N THR A 149 5.27 33.03 -42.46
CA THR A 149 6.69 33.20 -42.16
C THR A 149 6.86 34.02 -40.89
N ILE A 150 7.78 33.58 -40.01
CA ILE A 150 8.14 34.35 -38.84
C ILE A 150 9.03 35.51 -39.30
N ASP A 151 8.48 36.72 -39.34
CA ASP A 151 9.25 37.92 -39.70
C ASP A 151 10.33 38.18 -38.65
N HIS A 152 11.59 37.87 -38.97
CA HIS A 152 12.73 38.11 -38.06
C HIS A 152 13.04 39.61 -37.83
N ASN A 153 12.50 40.50 -38.65
CA ASN A 153 12.78 41.95 -38.63
C ASN A 153 11.62 42.82 -38.12
N GLY A 154 10.51 42.22 -37.69
CA GLY A 154 9.40 42.95 -37.06
C GLY A 154 9.80 43.40 -35.66
N GLY A 155 10.47 44.55 -35.55
CA GLY A 155 10.64 45.23 -34.27
C GLY A 155 9.30 45.83 -33.83
N ASP A 156 8.92 45.54 -32.59
CA ASP A 156 7.79 46.09 -31.84
C ASP A 156 7.47 47.54 -32.21
N LYS A 157 6.56 47.75 -33.16
CA LYS A 157 6.01 49.08 -33.43
C LYS A 157 4.55 49.23 -33.04
N ASP A 158 3.83 48.12 -32.91
CA ASP A 158 2.47 48.10 -32.39
C ASP A 158 2.48 47.22 -31.15
N GLY A 159 2.36 47.84 -29.98
CA GLY A 159 2.48 47.21 -28.65
C GLY A 159 1.32 46.28 -28.28
N ASP A 160 0.91 45.42 -29.21
CA ASP A 160 -0.02 44.33 -28.96
C ASP A 160 0.77 43.13 -28.42
N ASN A 161 0.85 43.04 -27.08
CA ASN A 161 1.52 41.96 -26.32
C ASN A 161 0.94 40.55 -26.59
N THR A 162 0.06 40.38 -27.57
CA THR A 162 -0.54 39.11 -27.98
C THR A 162 0.21 38.40 -29.10
N ALA A 163 1.24 39.03 -29.70
CA ALA A 163 2.27 38.37 -30.52
C ALA A 163 3.22 37.53 -29.65
N PHE A 164 2.60 36.62 -28.90
CA PHE A 164 3.19 35.67 -27.97
C PHE A 164 4.10 34.72 -28.76
N ASP A 165 5.39 34.86 -28.49
CA ASP A 165 6.54 33.98 -28.64
C ASP A 165 6.47 32.65 -29.43
N MET A 166 5.84 32.61 -30.61
CA MET A 166 6.01 31.49 -31.56
C MET A 166 7.47 31.23 -31.94
N ARG A 167 8.37 32.17 -31.66
CA ARG A 167 9.82 32.08 -31.93
C ARG A 167 10.54 31.12 -30.97
N HIS A 168 9.97 30.85 -29.81
CA HIS A 168 10.57 29.96 -28.82
C HIS A 168 9.87 28.61 -28.73
N ASP A 169 8.82 28.38 -29.51
CA ASP A 169 8.19 27.07 -29.59
C ASP A 169 9.11 26.10 -30.38
N PRO A 170 9.70 25.09 -29.72
CA PRO A 170 10.60 24.13 -30.37
C PRO A 170 9.91 23.33 -31.48
N LEU A 171 8.57 23.20 -31.44
CA LEU A 171 7.78 22.48 -32.44
C LEU A 171 7.67 23.23 -33.77
N LEU A 172 7.82 24.56 -33.74
CA LEU A 172 7.76 25.42 -34.91
C LEU A 172 9.16 25.72 -35.48
N ALA A 173 10.20 25.45 -34.70
CA ALA A 173 11.59 25.52 -35.13
C ALA A 173 11.94 24.34 -36.05
N GLY A 174 12.71 24.60 -37.10
CA GLY A 174 13.07 23.56 -38.05
C GLY A 174 13.85 24.10 -39.24
N PRO A 175 14.13 23.23 -40.23
CA PRO A 175 14.95 23.57 -41.39
C PRO A 175 14.24 24.45 -42.42
N PHE A 176 12.91 24.58 -42.34
CA PHE A 176 12.12 25.40 -43.24
C PHE A 176 11.84 26.78 -42.63
N PRO A 177 11.80 27.84 -43.45
CA PRO A 177 11.42 29.17 -42.97
C PRO A 177 9.93 29.28 -42.61
N GLN A 178 9.10 28.32 -43.08
CA GLN A 178 7.68 28.26 -42.75
C GLN A 178 7.44 27.26 -41.60
N PRO A 179 6.88 27.70 -40.46
CA PRO A 179 6.57 26.84 -39.32
C PRO A 179 5.67 25.65 -39.67
N PHE A 180 4.74 25.82 -40.62
CA PHE A 180 3.84 24.76 -41.06
C PHE A 180 4.60 23.52 -41.59
N TYR A 181 5.65 23.72 -42.39
CA TYR A 181 6.44 22.61 -42.91
C TYR A 181 7.38 22.03 -41.85
N ASN A 182 7.83 22.83 -40.87
CA ASN A 182 8.58 22.32 -39.72
C ASN A 182 7.72 21.41 -38.84
N LEU A 183 6.45 21.80 -38.60
CA LEU A 183 5.48 20.99 -37.88
C LEU A 183 5.27 19.63 -38.56
N ILE A 184 5.06 19.63 -39.89
CA ILE A 184 4.90 18.38 -40.66
C ILE A 184 6.20 17.56 -40.64
N TRP A 185 7.36 18.21 -40.73
CA TRP A 185 8.65 17.54 -40.68
C TRP A 185 8.85 16.80 -39.36
N HIS A 186 8.59 17.45 -38.23
CA HIS A 186 8.64 16.83 -36.89
C HIS A 186 7.67 15.66 -36.77
N LEU A 187 6.41 15.85 -37.18
CA LEU A 187 5.39 14.79 -37.17
C LEU A 187 5.82 13.57 -37.98
N VAL A 188 6.36 13.79 -39.19
CA VAL A 188 6.87 12.71 -40.05
C VAL A 188 8.11 12.07 -39.44
N GLN A 189 9.03 12.85 -38.88
CA GLN A 189 10.24 12.33 -38.24
C GLN A 189 9.91 11.42 -37.06
N MET A 190 8.90 11.78 -36.27
CA MET A 190 8.36 10.99 -35.17
C MET A 190 7.47 9.84 -35.63
N GLY A 191 7.04 9.82 -36.90
CA GLY A 191 6.11 8.84 -37.46
C GLY A 191 4.67 8.98 -37.00
N GLN A 192 4.29 10.16 -36.51
CA GLN A 192 2.91 10.57 -36.28
C GLN A 192 2.26 10.96 -37.62
N LEU A 193 2.17 10.00 -38.54
CA LEU A 193 1.70 10.19 -39.91
C LEU A 193 0.20 10.53 -39.99
N VAL A 194 -0.61 10.07 -39.03
CA VAL A 194 -2.03 10.44 -38.93
C VAL A 194 -2.17 11.93 -38.62
N SER A 195 -1.45 12.41 -37.60
CA SER A 195 -1.41 13.83 -37.24
C SER A 195 -0.78 14.69 -38.34
N ALA A 196 0.28 14.18 -39.02
CA ALA A 196 0.87 14.84 -40.18
C ALA A 196 -0.16 15.03 -41.30
N TRP A 197 -0.97 14.00 -41.57
CA TRP A 197 -2.04 14.10 -42.55
C TRP A 197 -3.12 15.09 -42.10
N ALA A 198 -3.54 15.05 -40.84
CA ALA A 198 -4.51 15.99 -40.28
C ALA A 198 -4.04 17.46 -40.47
N VAL A 199 -2.76 17.75 -40.20
CA VAL A 199 -2.16 19.07 -40.47
C VAL A 199 -2.17 19.39 -41.97
N LEU A 200 -1.80 18.44 -42.83
CA LEU A 200 -1.82 18.62 -44.29
C LEU A 200 -3.22 18.90 -44.84
N THR A 201 -4.29 18.39 -44.22
CA THR A 201 -5.67 18.72 -44.63
C THR A 201 -6.01 20.20 -44.46
N ARG A 202 -5.29 20.93 -43.59
CA ARG A 202 -5.43 22.40 -43.42
C ARG A 202 -4.78 23.20 -44.54
N HIS A 203 -3.85 22.59 -45.29
CA HIS A 203 -3.19 23.23 -46.43
C HIS A 203 -4.24 23.66 -47.47
N SER A 204 -4.18 24.92 -47.94
CA SER A 204 -5.19 25.46 -48.86
C SER A 204 -5.36 24.67 -50.18
N SER A 205 -4.28 24.08 -50.71
CA SER A 205 -4.32 23.23 -51.91
C SER A 205 -4.95 21.87 -51.63
N CYS A 206 -4.72 21.29 -50.44
CA CYS A 206 -5.35 20.03 -50.02
C CYS A 206 -6.86 20.22 -49.80
N ARG A 207 -7.28 21.32 -49.14
CA ARG A 207 -8.70 21.67 -48.98
C ARG A 207 -9.43 21.74 -50.31
N ARG A 208 -8.86 22.44 -51.30
CA ARG A 208 -9.42 22.52 -52.67
C ARG A 208 -9.47 21.16 -53.36
N ALA A 209 -8.45 20.32 -53.17
CA ALA A 209 -8.44 18.96 -53.71
C ALA A 209 -9.55 18.09 -53.10
N ASN A 210 -9.82 18.22 -51.79
CA ASN A 210 -10.90 17.51 -51.11
C ASN A 210 -12.29 18.01 -51.55
N GLU A 211 -12.45 19.32 -51.74
CA GLU A 211 -13.66 19.91 -52.33
C GLU A 211 -13.89 19.39 -53.76
N GLU A 212 -12.82 19.28 -54.56
CA GLU A 212 -12.89 18.73 -55.92
C GLU A 212 -13.28 17.24 -55.92
N ALA A 213 -12.73 16.45 -54.99
CA ALA A 213 -13.06 15.03 -54.84
C ALA A 213 -14.51 14.79 -54.40
N SER A 214 -15.08 15.72 -53.64
CA SER A 214 -16.49 15.66 -53.19
C SER A 214 -17.49 15.91 -54.33
N LEU A 215 -17.07 16.57 -55.40
CA LEU A 215 -17.89 16.80 -56.60
C LEU A 215 -17.91 15.54 -57.47
N GLN A 216 -18.82 14.61 -57.15
CA GLN A 216 -19.05 13.38 -57.92
C GLN A 216 -19.22 13.70 -59.43
N ASN A 217 -18.41 13.06 -60.29
CA ASN A 217 -18.37 13.14 -61.78
C ASN A 217 -17.34 14.08 -62.45
N LYS A 218 -16.35 14.64 -61.75
CA LYS A 218 -15.23 15.34 -62.41
C LYS A 218 -13.94 14.50 -62.39
N GLN A 219 -13.19 14.56 -63.50
CA GLN A 219 -11.82 14.07 -63.54
C GLN A 219 -10.99 14.94 -62.59
N LEU A 220 -10.39 14.32 -61.58
CA LEU A 220 -9.58 14.99 -60.58
C LEU A 220 -8.40 15.71 -61.25
N SER A 221 -8.10 16.92 -60.78
CA SER A 221 -6.86 17.59 -61.13
C SER A 221 -5.66 16.74 -60.72
N LYS A 222 -4.53 16.88 -61.46
CA LYS A 222 -3.27 16.19 -61.12
C LYS A 222 -2.80 16.50 -59.69
N GLU A 223 -3.11 17.69 -59.18
CA GLU A 223 -2.84 18.06 -57.79
C GLU A 223 -3.72 17.30 -56.81
N ALA A 224 -5.03 17.17 -57.09
CA ALA A 224 -5.93 16.39 -56.25
C ALA A 224 -5.58 14.89 -56.24
N GLU A 225 -5.20 14.34 -57.38
CA GLU A 225 -4.63 12.99 -57.45
C GLU A 225 -3.30 12.91 -56.66
N GLY A 226 -2.48 13.96 -56.67
CA GLY A 226 -1.23 14.07 -55.90
C GLY A 226 -1.46 14.02 -54.39
N TRP A 227 -2.43 14.79 -53.90
CA TRP A 227 -2.86 14.76 -52.50
C TRP A 227 -3.45 13.41 -52.10
N SER A 228 -4.24 12.78 -52.97
CA SER A 228 -4.78 11.43 -52.76
C SER A 228 -3.66 10.38 -52.70
N ALA A 229 -2.62 10.50 -53.52
CA ALA A 229 -1.46 9.62 -53.46
C ALA A 229 -0.65 9.84 -52.17
N LEU A 230 -0.49 11.09 -51.73
CA LEU A 230 0.17 11.43 -50.47
C LEU A 230 -0.58 10.86 -49.26
N HIS A 231 -1.91 10.98 -49.24
CA HIS A 231 -2.78 10.34 -48.25
C HIS A 231 -2.52 8.83 -48.16
N ALA A 232 -2.56 8.15 -49.32
CA ALA A 232 -2.33 6.71 -49.39
C ALA A 232 -0.93 6.32 -48.89
N ILE A 233 0.11 7.12 -49.19
CA ILE A 233 1.47 6.91 -48.71
C ILE A 233 1.53 6.94 -47.18
N LEU A 234 0.98 8.00 -46.56
CA LEU A 234 1.08 8.22 -45.13
C LEU A 234 0.24 7.20 -44.34
N LEU A 235 -1.02 7.01 -44.75
CA LEU A 235 -1.96 6.15 -44.01
C LEU A 235 -1.83 4.67 -44.35
N SER A 236 -1.02 4.26 -45.33
CA SER A 236 -0.71 2.83 -45.57
C SER A 236 0.66 2.42 -45.03
N ALA A 237 1.38 3.30 -44.33
CA ALA A 237 2.75 3.02 -43.90
C ALA A 237 2.79 1.88 -42.85
N PRO A 238 3.44 0.74 -43.13
CA PRO A 238 3.57 -0.36 -42.19
C PRO A 238 4.76 -0.08 -41.26
N LEU A 239 4.62 0.89 -40.37
CA LEU A 239 5.69 1.36 -39.48
C LEU A 239 5.68 0.62 -38.13
N PRO A 240 6.85 0.32 -37.53
CA PRO A 240 6.90 -0.19 -36.17
C PRO A 240 6.38 0.85 -35.18
N GLY A 241 5.58 0.42 -34.22
CA GLY A 241 4.92 1.30 -33.24
C GLY A 241 3.62 1.93 -33.74
N GLY A 242 3.37 1.93 -35.05
CA GLY A 242 2.18 2.50 -35.67
C GLY A 242 2.38 3.93 -36.19
N ARG A 243 1.29 4.60 -36.55
CA ARG A 243 1.26 5.84 -37.33
C ARG A 243 0.79 7.06 -36.55
N GLY A 244 0.49 6.94 -35.27
CA GLY A 244 0.01 8.05 -34.44
C GLY A 244 -0.22 7.63 -32.99
N GLU A 245 -0.68 8.57 -32.18
CA GLU A 245 -0.88 8.39 -30.73
C GLU A 245 -1.92 7.30 -30.41
N GLU A 246 -2.96 7.18 -31.24
CA GLU A 246 -3.94 6.10 -31.12
C GLU A 246 -3.30 4.71 -31.21
N ASP A 247 -2.21 4.57 -31.98
CA ASP A 247 -1.49 3.32 -32.10
C ASP A 247 -0.49 3.09 -30.95
N ASP A 248 -0.11 4.15 -30.25
CA ASP A 248 0.74 4.12 -29.05
C ASP A 248 -0.09 3.75 -27.80
N SER A 249 -1.43 3.92 -27.85
CA SER A 249 -2.39 3.64 -26.77
C SER A 249 -2.38 2.19 -26.26
N GLY A 250 -1.90 1.22 -27.05
CA GLY A 250 -1.71 -0.18 -26.65
C GLY A 250 -0.68 -0.38 -25.51
N LEU A 251 0.10 0.65 -25.16
CA LEU A 251 0.99 0.64 -24.00
C LEU A 251 0.41 1.37 -22.78
N VAL A 252 -0.65 2.17 -23.00
CA VAL A 252 -1.32 3.01 -22.00
C VAL A 252 -2.79 2.61 -21.89
N ASP A 253 -3.09 1.31 -22.05
CA ASP A 253 -4.43 0.71 -22.07
C ASP A 253 -5.33 1.10 -20.86
N PHE A 254 -4.76 1.77 -19.87
CA PHE A 254 -5.41 2.16 -18.61
C PHE A 254 -5.99 3.58 -18.62
N MET A 255 -5.61 4.44 -19.58
CA MET A 255 -6.15 5.81 -19.65
C MET A 255 -7.54 5.90 -20.31
N SER A 256 -7.96 4.91 -21.09
CA SER A 256 -9.12 5.05 -21.99
C SER A 256 -10.49 4.64 -21.43
N GLU A 257 -10.57 3.91 -20.30
CA GLU A 257 -11.87 3.38 -19.85
C GLU A 257 -12.67 4.36 -19.00
N GLU A 258 -12.05 5.15 -18.11
CA GLU A 258 -12.76 6.07 -17.21
C GLU A 258 -12.68 7.56 -17.61
N GLN A 259 -11.71 7.95 -18.46
CA GLN A 259 -11.49 9.37 -18.79
C GLN A 259 -12.16 9.83 -20.09
N GLU A 260 -12.51 8.90 -20.98
CA GLU A 260 -13.24 9.22 -22.23
C GLU A 260 -14.69 9.67 -21.98
N ASP A 261 -15.22 9.52 -20.76
CA ASP A 261 -16.62 9.86 -20.45
C ASP A 261 -16.87 11.38 -20.29
N GLU A 262 -15.82 12.23 -20.30
CA GLU A 262 -15.95 13.69 -20.10
C GLU A 262 -15.58 14.57 -21.33
N GLU A 263 -14.99 14.04 -22.42
CA GLU A 263 -14.49 14.84 -23.57
C GLU A 263 -15.18 14.58 -24.93
N ASP A 264 -16.40 14.03 -24.94
CA ASP A 264 -17.11 13.58 -26.15
C ASP A 264 -17.81 14.70 -26.98
N ASP A 265 -17.22 15.89 -27.06
CA ASP A 265 -17.71 17.00 -27.92
C ASP A 265 -16.88 17.22 -29.20
N VAL A 266 -15.96 16.31 -29.58
CA VAL A 266 -15.14 16.49 -30.80
C VAL A 266 -15.76 15.84 -32.04
N ASP A 267 -16.10 16.70 -32.98
CA ASP A 267 -16.65 16.49 -34.32
C ASP A 267 -16.07 15.31 -35.14
N ASN A 268 -17.00 14.53 -35.72
CA ASN A 268 -16.91 13.83 -37.01
C ASN A 268 -15.51 13.56 -37.59
N LEU A 269 -14.87 12.47 -37.15
CA LEU A 269 -13.98 11.71 -38.04
C LEU A 269 -14.85 10.94 -39.03
N ASP A 270 -15.11 11.61 -40.16
CA ASP A 270 -15.75 11.08 -41.36
C ASP A 270 -14.98 9.85 -41.85
N THR A 271 -15.37 8.68 -41.34
CA THR A 271 -14.89 7.36 -41.75
C THR A 271 -15.50 7.02 -43.10
N ASN A 272 -15.11 7.79 -44.12
CA ASN A 272 -15.51 7.52 -45.48
C ASN A 272 -14.92 6.18 -45.93
N ALA A 273 -15.80 5.21 -46.20
CA ALA A 273 -15.53 3.85 -46.71
C ALA A 273 -14.87 3.80 -48.11
N HIS A 274 -14.23 4.89 -48.54
CA HIS A 274 -13.58 5.06 -49.83
C HIS A 274 -12.14 5.57 -49.71
N GLU A 275 -11.51 5.44 -48.55
CA GLU A 275 -10.09 5.71 -48.39
C GLU A 275 -9.27 4.91 -49.43
N ARG A 276 -8.66 5.61 -50.39
CA ARG A 276 -7.69 5.02 -51.31
C ARG A 276 -6.43 4.68 -50.52
N LEU A 277 -6.25 3.40 -50.22
CA LEU A 277 -5.02 2.85 -49.66
C LEU A 277 -4.03 2.47 -50.76
N MET A 278 -2.76 2.32 -50.39
CA MET A 278 -1.73 1.86 -51.31
C MET A 278 -2.00 0.41 -51.74
N GLU A 279 -2.00 0.16 -53.04
CA GLU A 279 -2.27 -1.18 -53.58
C GLU A 279 -1.28 -2.20 -53.01
N GLY A 280 -1.82 -3.31 -52.47
CA GLY A 280 -1.03 -4.40 -51.89
C GLY A 280 -0.60 -4.21 -50.44
N ILE A 281 -0.94 -3.10 -49.79
CA ILE A 281 -0.65 -2.87 -48.37
C ILE A 281 -1.93 -2.58 -47.61
N SER A 282 -2.26 -3.45 -46.66
CA SER A 282 -3.42 -3.29 -45.79
C SER A 282 -3.27 -2.08 -44.86
N ARG A 283 -4.40 -1.46 -44.49
CA ARG A 283 -4.46 -0.40 -43.45
C ARG A 283 -3.88 -0.87 -42.12
N SER A 284 -4.02 -2.15 -41.80
CA SER A 284 -3.54 -2.76 -40.55
C SER A 284 -2.11 -3.32 -40.66
N ALA A 285 -1.41 -3.10 -41.77
CA ALA A 285 -0.07 -3.67 -42.00
C ALA A 285 0.99 -3.21 -40.99
N TYR A 286 0.78 -2.11 -40.27
CA TYR A 286 1.63 -1.69 -39.17
C TYR A 286 1.53 -2.64 -37.95
N LEU A 287 0.41 -3.35 -37.77
CA LEU A 287 0.25 -4.36 -36.71
C LEU A 287 1.13 -5.59 -36.94
N LEU A 288 1.68 -5.77 -38.15
CA LEU A 288 2.66 -6.83 -38.43
C LEU A 288 3.93 -6.70 -37.57
N TRP A 289 4.16 -5.54 -36.96
CA TRP A 289 5.26 -5.27 -36.03
C TRP A 289 4.94 -5.60 -34.57
N GLU A 290 3.70 -5.98 -34.24
CA GLU A 290 3.32 -6.40 -32.88
C GLU A 290 3.71 -7.85 -32.60
N ALA A 291 3.94 -8.17 -31.33
CA ALA A 291 4.16 -9.56 -30.89
C ALA A 291 2.98 -10.48 -31.24
N ARG A 292 1.74 -9.96 -31.14
CA ARG A 292 0.48 -10.67 -31.44
C ARG A 292 -0.43 -9.83 -32.36
N PRO A 293 -0.12 -9.74 -33.67
CA PRO A 293 -0.82 -8.85 -34.61
C PRO A 293 -2.34 -9.05 -34.60
N ARG A 294 -2.79 -10.31 -34.54
CA ARG A 294 -4.21 -10.68 -34.53
C ARG A 294 -4.92 -10.26 -33.23
N ASP A 295 -4.31 -10.48 -32.08
CA ASP A 295 -4.89 -10.13 -30.79
C ASP A 295 -4.92 -8.60 -30.63
N SER A 296 -3.83 -7.92 -30.98
CA SER A 296 -3.77 -6.45 -30.97
C SER A 296 -4.82 -5.82 -31.89
N LYS A 297 -5.06 -6.41 -33.07
CA LYS A 297 -6.16 -5.98 -33.95
C LYS A 297 -7.51 -6.14 -33.26
N ARG A 298 -7.76 -7.32 -32.69
CA ARG A 298 -9.01 -7.64 -32.01
C ARG A 298 -9.27 -6.69 -30.83
N GLU A 299 -8.27 -6.42 -30.00
CA GLU A 299 -8.38 -5.50 -28.86
C GLU A 299 -8.68 -4.06 -29.30
N ARG A 300 -8.06 -3.61 -30.40
CA ARG A 300 -8.32 -2.28 -30.98
C ARG A 300 -9.71 -2.19 -31.61
N GLU A 301 -10.15 -3.22 -32.33
CA GLU A 301 -11.51 -3.31 -32.84
C GLU A 301 -12.54 -3.33 -31.70
N GLU A 302 -12.28 -4.09 -30.63
CA GLU A 302 -13.15 -4.13 -29.45
C GLU A 302 -13.19 -2.77 -28.73
N ARG A 303 -12.07 -2.03 -28.65
CA ARG A 303 -12.04 -0.64 -28.16
C ARG A 303 -12.86 0.29 -29.05
N TYR A 304 -12.61 0.26 -30.36
CA TYR A 304 -13.35 1.08 -31.33
C TYR A 304 -14.85 0.81 -31.28
N HIS A 305 -15.26 -0.46 -31.22
CA HIS A 305 -16.67 -0.83 -31.08
C HIS A 305 -17.26 -0.39 -29.73
N ARG A 306 -16.50 -0.46 -28.64
CA ARG A 306 -16.94 0.08 -27.34
C ARG A 306 -17.18 1.58 -27.43
N ARG A 307 -16.29 2.34 -28.10
CA ARG A 307 -16.44 3.78 -28.34
C ARG A 307 -17.67 4.09 -29.21
N LEU A 308 -17.81 3.42 -30.36
CA LEU A 308 -18.99 3.57 -31.22
C LEU A 308 -20.30 3.27 -30.49
N LYS A 309 -20.33 2.19 -29.70
CA LYS A 309 -21.50 1.79 -28.92
C LYS A 309 -21.85 2.84 -27.86
N ARG A 310 -20.86 3.49 -27.24
CA ARG A 310 -21.06 4.64 -26.33
C ARG A 310 -21.68 5.83 -27.08
N CYS A 311 -21.24 6.10 -28.30
CA CYS A 311 -21.83 7.13 -29.18
C CYS A 311 -23.20 6.73 -29.81
N GLY A 312 -23.76 5.56 -29.47
CA GLY A 312 -25.03 5.08 -30.02
C GLY A 312 -24.96 4.59 -31.47
N LEU A 313 -23.77 4.38 -32.02
CA LEU A 313 -23.53 3.87 -33.36
C LEU A 313 -23.26 2.36 -33.31
N ASP A 314 -24.09 1.56 -33.98
CA ASP A 314 -23.88 0.11 -34.14
C ASP A 314 -23.35 -0.17 -35.55
N VAL A 315 -22.02 -0.18 -35.69
CA VAL A 315 -21.35 -0.41 -36.98
C VAL A 315 -21.08 -1.91 -37.15
N PRO A 316 -21.52 -2.55 -38.25
CA PRO A 316 -21.23 -3.95 -38.53
C PRO A 316 -19.72 -4.24 -38.53
N ARG A 317 -19.31 -5.37 -37.95
CA ARG A 317 -17.91 -5.83 -38.06
C ARG A 317 -17.58 -6.09 -39.52
N GLU A 318 -16.60 -5.35 -40.06
CA GLU A 318 -16.05 -5.59 -41.39
C GLU A 318 -15.37 -6.97 -41.50
N GLU A 319 -15.20 -7.46 -42.73
CA GLU A 319 -14.56 -8.75 -42.98
C GLU A 319 -13.13 -8.79 -42.41
N VAL A 320 -12.80 -9.90 -41.74
CA VAL A 320 -11.55 -10.09 -41.01
C VAL A 320 -10.37 -10.17 -41.99
N GLU A 321 -9.59 -9.09 -42.13
CA GLU A 321 -8.27 -9.21 -42.74
C GLU A 321 -7.43 -10.23 -41.95
N VAL A 322 -6.81 -11.18 -42.66
CA VAL A 322 -6.05 -12.27 -42.07
C VAL A 322 -4.66 -11.77 -41.67
N LEU A 323 -4.53 -11.29 -40.44
CA LEU A 323 -3.23 -11.05 -39.79
C LEU A 323 -2.67 -12.37 -39.19
N PRO A 324 -1.35 -12.54 -39.15
CA PRO A 324 -0.73 -13.71 -38.51
C PRO A 324 -0.96 -13.72 -37.00
N GLU A 325 -1.03 -14.91 -36.39
CA GLU A 325 -1.23 -15.06 -34.94
C GLU A 325 -0.02 -14.57 -34.13
N SER A 326 1.19 -14.76 -34.66
CA SER A 326 2.43 -14.30 -34.06
C SER A 326 3.20 -13.40 -35.02
N TYR A 327 4.05 -12.56 -34.45
CA TYR A 327 5.04 -11.79 -35.21
C TYR A 327 5.82 -12.65 -36.21
N SER A 328 6.07 -12.11 -37.41
CA SER A 328 6.86 -12.76 -38.45
C SER A 328 7.67 -11.73 -39.24
N GLU A 329 8.96 -11.64 -38.91
CA GLU A 329 9.95 -10.73 -39.54
C GLU A 329 9.86 -10.66 -41.07
N PRO A 330 9.90 -11.77 -41.82
CA PRO A 330 9.89 -11.70 -43.27
C PRO A 330 8.64 -11.03 -43.84
N ILE A 331 7.50 -11.15 -43.16
CA ILE A 331 6.21 -10.60 -43.61
C ILE A 331 6.17 -9.10 -43.36
N ALA A 332 6.52 -8.67 -42.14
CA ALA A 332 6.58 -7.25 -41.77
C ALA A 332 7.59 -6.50 -42.66
N MET A 333 8.80 -7.05 -42.81
CA MET A 333 9.84 -6.47 -43.66
C MET A 333 9.46 -6.46 -45.13
N HIS A 334 8.77 -7.48 -45.63
CA HIS A 334 8.29 -7.48 -47.01
C HIS A 334 7.27 -6.36 -47.25
N ALA A 335 6.31 -6.18 -46.33
CA ALA A 335 5.33 -5.08 -46.41
C ALA A 335 6.02 -3.71 -46.37
N PHE A 336 6.97 -3.51 -45.43
CA PHE A 336 7.75 -2.28 -45.33
C PHE A 336 8.57 -1.97 -46.58
N GLN A 337 9.34 -2.94 -47.08
CA GLN A 337 10.12 -2.76 -48.30
C GLN A 337 9.23 -2.52 -49.50
N HIS A 338 8.05 -3.15 -49.57
CA HIS A 338 7.09 -2.90 -50.64
C HIS A 338 6.59 -1.46 -50.61
N TRP A 339 6.16 -0.99 -49.45
CA TRP A 339 5.75 0.39 -49.22
C TRP A 339 6.87 1.36 -49.60
N GLN A 340 8.07 1.17 -49.06
CA GLN A 340 9.21 2.06 -49.29
C GLN A 340 9.64 2.09 -50.77
N ARG A 341 9.60 0.94 -51.47
CA ARG A 341 9.83 0.87 -52.93
C ARG A 341 8.79 1.67 -53.70
N THR A 342 7.52 1.57 -53.32
CA THR A 342 6.43 2.34 -53.93
C THR A 342 6.63 3.84 -53.70
N VAL A 343 6.89 4.26 -52.46
CA VAL A 343 7.20 5.66 -52.12
C VAL A 343 8.38 6.18 -52.93
N LYS A 344 9.49 5.44 -52.98
CA LYS A 344 10.68 5.82 -53.77
C LYS A 344 10.35 5.95 -55.25
N SER A 345 9.53 5.07 -55.80
CA SER A 345 9.12 5.12 -57.21
C SER A 345 8.25 6.34 -57.53
N LEU A 346 7.45 6.81 -56.55
CA LEU A 346 6.61 8.00 -56.68
C LEU A 346 7.39 9.30 -56.50
N LEU A 347 8.44 9.28 -55.66
CA LEU A 347 9.33 10.44 -55.44
C LEU A 347 10.40 10.62 -56.52
N THR A 348 10.77 9.57 -57.24
CA THR A 348 11.81 9.64 -58.28
C THR A 348 11.17 10.08 -59.61
N PRO A 349 11.52 11.26 -60.17
CA PRO A 349 10.96 11.71 -61.43
C PRO A 349 11.40 10.77 -62.56
N ARG A 350 10.47 10.07 -63.23
CA ARG A 350 10.80 9.35 -64.47
C ARG A 350 10.84 10.33 -65.63
N VAL A 351 11.86 10.18 -66.47
CA VAL A 351 12.00 10.96 -67.70
C VAL A 351 10.82 10.64 -68.63
N GLY A 352 9.89 11.61 -68.79
CA GLY A 352 8.78 11.54 -69.75
C GLY A 352 7.44 10.99 -69.24
N GLY A 353 7.27 10.75 -67.95
CA GLY A 353 5.99 10.33 -67.35
C GLY A 353 5.27 11.47 -66.62
N ASP A 354 3.97 11.65 -66.88
CA ASP A 354 3.08 12.49 -66.08
C ASP A 354 2.92 11.86 -64.68
N HIS A 355 3.78 12.23 -63.74
CA HIS A 355 3.69 11.75 -62.36
C HIS A 355 2.73 12.63 -61.56
N VAL A 356 1.66 12.00 -61.09
CA VAL A 356 0.63 12.57 -60.23
C VAL A 356 1.24 13.29 -59.01
N LEU A 357 2.11 12.62 -58.26
CA LEU A 357 2.80 13.22 -57.12
C LEU A 357 3.84 14.27 -57.56
N GLY A 358 4.44 14.11 -58.74
CA GLY A 358 5.45 15.04 -59.27
C GLY A 358 4.91 16.46 -59.49
N ALA A 359 3.65 16.58 -59.92
CA ALA A 359 2.98 17.88 -60.04
C ALA A 359 2.89 18.58 -58.68
N LEU A 360 2.45 17.87 -57.64
CA LEU A 360 2.36 18.39 -56.27
C LEU A 360 3.74 18.81 -55.73
N LEU A 361 4.75 17.94 -55.85
CA LEU A 361 6.09 18.18 -55.32
C LEU A 361 6.83 19.30 -56.05
N SER A 362 6.55 19.49 -57.35
CA SER A 362 7.11 20.62 -58.11
C SER A 362 6.62 21.97 -57.61
N ARG A 363 5.38 22.01 -57.08
CA ARG A 363 4.75 23.21 -56.54
C ARG A 363 5.16 23.45 -55.08
N PHE A 364 5.30 22.38 -54.30
CA PHE A 364 5.66 22.42 -52.88
C PHE A 364 6.93 21.60 -52.62
N PRO A 365 8.12 22.14 -52.96
CA PRO A 365 9.39 21.41 -52.84
C PRO A 365 9.75 21.03 -51.39
N GLN A 366 9.20 21.71 -50.39
CA GLN A 366 9.33 21.35 -48.97
C GLN A 366 8.79 19.94 -48.71
N LEU A 367 7.64 19.59 -49.30
CA LEU A 367 7.06 18.25 -49.18
C LEU A 367 7.99 17.18 -49.75
N GLN A 368 8.72 17.47 -50.84
CA GLN A 368 9.68 16.51 -51.40
C GLN A 368 10.81 16.21 -50.41
N GLN A 369 11.29 17.23 -49.70
CA GLN A 369 12.33 17.07 -48.69
C GLN A 369 11.80 16.28 -47.49
N ILE A 370 10.59 16.60 -47.00
CA ILE A 370 9.96 15.87 -45.89
C ILE A 370 9.73 14.39 -46.27
N LEU A 371 9.18 14.12 -47.45
CA LEU A 371 8.90 12.75 -47.90
C LEU A 371 10.17 11.95 -48.19
N SER A 372 11.31 12.60 -48.40
CA SER A 372 12.59 11.90 -48.52
C SER A 372 12.98 11.16 -47.23
N LEU A 373 12.47 11.59 -46.08
CA LEU A 373 12.63 10.89 -44.79
C LEU A 373 12.00 9.49 -44.83
N LEU A 374 10.82 9.35 -45.46
CA LEU A 374 10.09 8.08 -45.56
C LEU A 374 10.89 6.99 -46.30
N VAL A 375 11.82 7.39 -47.17
CA VAL A 375 12.69 6.48 -47.93
C VAL A 375 14.03 6.24 -47.19
N GLY A 376 14.16 6.71 -45.96
CA GLY A 376 15.36 6.55 -45.14
C GLY A 376 16.54 7.40 -45.64
N SER A 377 16.29 8.51 -46.35
CA SER A 377 17.35 9.44 -46.73
C SER A 377 17.81 10.20 -45.49
N ALA A 378 19.01 9.90 -44.99
CA ALA A 378 19.61 10.55 -43.82
C ALA A 378 20.04 12.02 -44.06
N THR A 379 19.68 12.60 -45.21
CA THR A 379 19.95 13.99 -45.50
C THR A 379 19.01 14.86 -44.69
N THR A 380 19.48 15.33 -43.53
CA THR A 380 19.00 16.59 -42.97
C THR A 380 19.03 17.63 -44.10
N PRO A 381 17.91 18.33 -44.37
CA PRO A 381 17.88 19.31 -45.44
C PRO A 381 19.05 20.29 -45.30
N ALA A 382 19.77 20.53 -46.39
CA ALA A 382 21.03 21.29 -46.43
C ALA A 382 20.89 22.79 -46.09
N LEU A 383 19.76 23.19 -45.49
CA LEU A 383 19.39 24.56 -45.18
C LEU A 383 19.49 24.81 -43.67
N GLY A 384 20.60 25.43 -43.25
CA GLY A 384 20.70 26.22 -42.01
C GLY A 384 20.91 25.43 -40.71
N ALA A 385 21.94 25.82 -39.96
CA ALA A 385 22.39 25.25 -38.69
C ALA A 385 21.44 25.51 -37.48
N ALA A 386 20.14 25.70 -37.68
CA ALA A 386 19.26 26.31 -36.67
C ALA A 386 18.36 25.32 -35.89
N ALA A 387 18.12 24.10 -36.38
CA ALA A 387 17.31 23.12 -35.65
C ALA A 387 18.03 21.76 -35.63
N ASN A 388 18.70 21.48 -34.51
CA ASN A 388 19.20 20.14 -34.24
C ASN A 388 18.02 19.32 -33.69
N PRO A 389 17.55 18.28 -34.40
CA PRO A 389 16.52 17.40 -33.85
C PRO A 389 16.98 16.81 -32.52
N SER A 390 16.03 16.49 -31.64
CA SER A 390 16.34 15.78 -30.41
C SER A 390 16.96 14.42 -30.72
N TRP A 391 17.77 13.88 -29.80
CA TRP A 391 18.39 12.57 -30.03
C TRP A 391 17.33 11.47 -30.19
N SER A 392 16.19 11.61 -29.51
CA SER A 392 15.04 10.71 -29.59
C SER A 392 14.38 10.79 -30.96
N GLU A 393 14.15 11.99 -31.53
CA GLU A 393 13.65 12.16 -32.89
C GLU A 393 14.59 11.53 -33.94
N VAL A 394 15.91 11.70 -33.77
CA VAL A 394 16.90 11.08 -34.67
C VAL A 394 16.79 9.56 -34.59
N LEU A 395 16.76 9.01 -33.37
CA LEU A 395 16.66 7.57 -33.15
C LEU A 395 15.34 7.02 -33.69
N ILE A 396 14.20 7.65 -33.39
CA ILE A 396 12.88 7.25 -33.90
C ILE A 396 12.89 7.21 -35.42
N SER A 397 13.37 8.27 -36.07
CA SER A 397 13.39 8.33 -37.54
C SER A 397 14.25 7.22 -38.17
N GLU A 398 15.35 6.84 -37.50
CA GLU A 398 16.19 5.74 -37.92
C GLU A 398 15.45 4.40 -37.75
N LEU A 399 14.83 4.16 -36.59
CA LEU A 399 14.05 2.96 -36.31
C LEU A 399 12.83 2.83 -37.22
N LEU A 400 12.21 3.93 -37.64
CA LEU A 400 11.02 3.90 -38.49
C LEU A 400 11.35 3.67 -39.97
N TYR A 401 12.32 4.42 -40.51
CA TYR A 401 12.48 4.54 -41.96
C TYR A 401 13.78 3.96 -42.50
N GLN A 402 14.81 3.84 -41.68
CA GLN A 402 16.13 3.39 -42.13
C GLN A 402 16.40 1.93 -41.74
N ARG A 403 16.11 1.57 -40.49
CA ARG A 403 16.45 0.27 -39.88
C ARG A 403 15.33 -0.22 -38.95
N PRO A 404 14.14 -0.56 -39.49
CA PRO A 404 13.03 -1.06 -38.67
C PRO A 404 13.24 -2.48 -38.14
N ASN A 405 14.15 -3.24 -38.74
CA ASN A 405 14.63 -4.51 -38.21
C ASN A 405 16.06 -4.34 -37.70
N ILE A 406 16.20 -3.76 -36.52
CA ILE A 406 17.47 -3.55 -35.84
C ILE A 406 17.62 -4.58 -34.71
N PRO A 407 18.79 -5.20 -34.53
CA PRO A 407 19.05 -6.04 -33.37
C PRO A 407 18.92 -5.25 -32.06
N PRO A 408 18.44 -5.85 -30.95
CA PRO A 408 18.24 -5.16 -29.67
C PRO A 408 19.51 -4.49 -29.14
N ALA A 409 20.64 -5.19 -29.25
CA ALA A 409 21.94 -4.68 -28.82
C ALA A 409 22.38 -3.43 -29.59
N ASP A 410 21.95 -3.29 -30.85
CA ASP A 410 22.32 -2.16 -31.71
C ASP A 410 21.46 -0.93 -31.41
N ILE A 411 20.24 -1.07 -30.87
CA ILE A 411 19.39 0.07 -30.50
C ILE A 411 20.12 0.99 -29.52
N ALA A 412 20.72 0.42 -28.47
CA ALA A 412 21.51 1.17 -27.49
C ALA A 412 22.71 1.89 -28.14
N VAL A 413 23.39 1.24 -29.09
CA VAL A 413 24.51 1.85 -29.84
C VAL A 413 24.02 3.04 -30.66
N ARG A 414 22.87 2.92 -31.33
CA ARG A 414 22.29 4.01 -32.13
C ARG A 414 21.81 5.16 -31.26
N ALA A 415 21.17 4.88 -30.12
CA ALA A 415 20.82 5.88 -29.13
C ALA A 415 22.05 6.68 -28.67
N ARG A 416 23.14 5.98 -28.33
CA ARG A 416 24.40 6.62 -27.91
C ARG A 416 25.00 7.52 -29.00
N VAL A 417 24.94 7.09 -30.26
CA VAL A 417 25.40 7.90 -31.40
C VAL A 417 24.53 9.15 -31.57
N ALA A 418 23.21 9.01 -31.46
CA ALA A 418 22.28 10.13 -31.56
C ALA A 418 22.50 11.15 -30.43
N MET A 419 22.65 10.69 -29.18
CA MET A 419 22.94 11.55 -28.02
C MET A 419 24.27 12.29 -28.18
N ARG A 420 25.34 11.60 -28.59
CA ARG A 420 26.67 12.20 -28.77
C ARG A 420 26.70 13.30 -29.84
N ASN A 421 25.90 13.17 -30.89
CA ASN A 421 25.86 14.14 -31.98
C ASN A 421 25.17 15.47 -31.61
N ARG A 422 24.45 15.52 -30.47
CA ARG A 422 23.70 16.72 -30.03
C ARG A 422 24.58 17.79 -29.37
N GLY A 423 25.77 17.44 -28.88
CA GLY A 423 26.81 18.39 -28.44
C GLY A 423 26.45 19.30 -27.24
N GLY A 424 25.44 18.97 -26.43
CA GLY A 424 24.99 19.78 -25.28
C GLY A 424 25.07 19.02 -23.94
N GLU A 425 25.42 19.72 -22.87
CA GLU A 425 25.75 19.18 -21.53
C GLU A 425 24.55 18.92 -20.60
N SER A 426 23.31 19.28 -20.98
CA SER A 426 22.28 19.59 -19.96
C SER A 426 21.44 18.43 -19.43
N ASN A 427 21.67 17.16 -19.80
CA ASN A 427 20.94 16.03 -19.19
C ASN A 427 21.70 14.68 -19.20
N GLU A 428 23.03 14.74 -19.03
CA GLU A 428 23.90 13.56 -19.13
C GLU A 428 23.48 12.40 -18.21
N VAL A 429 22.96 12.68 -17.01
CA VAL A 429 22.66 11.63 -16.02
C VAL A 429 21.48 10.77 -16.45
N TRP A 430 20.38 11.39 -16.90
CA TRP A 430 19.19 10.68 -17.38
C TRP A 430 19.45 9.92 -18.67
N GLU A 431 20.12 10.56 -19.63
CA GLU A 431 20.49 9.93 -20.91
C GLU A 431 21.42 8.73 -20.67
N GLN A 432 22.37 8.83 -19.74
CA GLN A 432 23.19 7.68 -19.32
C GLN A 432 22.36 6.57 -18.66
N MET A 433 21.31 6.91 -17.90
CA MET A 433 20.44 5.91 -17.30
C MET A 433 19.67 5.13 -18.37
N ILE A 434 19.06 5.83 -19.32
CA ILE A 434 18.36 5.22 -20.47
C ILE A 434 19.29 4.28 -21.23
N LEU A 435 20.51 4.73 -21.53
CA LEU A 435 21.51 3.90 -22.21
C LEU A 435 21.83 2.64 -21.41
N LYS A 436 22.02 2.74 -20.09
CA LYS A 436 22.30 1.57 -19.23
C LYS A 436 21.13 0.57 -19.23
N VAL A 437 19.88 1.04 -19.28
CA VAL A 437 18.71 0.15 -19.42
C VAL A 437 18.73 -0.55 -20.77
N MET A 438 18.90 0.22 -21.87
CA MET A 438 18.94 -0.31 -23.23
C MET A 438 20.11 -1.30 -23.44
N GLU A 439 21.21 -1.13 -22.71
CA GLU A 439 22.36 -2.04 -22.68
C GLU A 439 22.13 -3.31 -21.84
N GLY A 440 21.00 -3.41 -21.12
CA GLY A 440 20.67 -4.56 -20.28
C GLY A 440 21.27 -4.52 -18.86
N ASN A 441 21.75 -3.37 -18.39
CA ASN A 441 22.44 -3.25 -17.10
C ASN A 441 21.47 -2.96 -15.95
N ALA A 442 20.69 -3.97 -15.56
CA ALA A 442 19.67 -3.89 -14.51
C ALA A 442 20.18 -3.35 -13.16
N ALA A 443 21.41 -3.69 -12.75
CA ALA A 443 21.95 -3.26 -11.46
C ALA A 443 22.17 -1.75 -11.39
N ASN A 444 22.68 -1.16 -12.46
CA ASN A 444 22.86 0.30 -12.51
C ASN A 444 21.54 1.04 -12.55
N VAL A 445 20.47 0.44 -13.09
CA VAL A 445 19.15 1.06 -13.11
C VAL A 445 18.61 1.24 -11.71
N VAL A 446 18.68 0.20 -10.88
CA VAL A 446 18.25 0.28 -9.48
C VAL A 446 19.05 1.34 -8.72
N TYR A 447 20.37 1.38 -8.94
CA TYR A 447 21.24 2.41 -8.33
C TYR A 447 20.84 3.82 -8.76
N SER A 448 20.60 4.02 -10.06
CA SER A 448 20.21 5.35 -10.55
C SER A 448 18.80 5.72 -10.10
N MET A 449 17.83 4.81 -10.07
CA MET A 449 16.51 5.11 -9.50
C MET A 449 16.55 5.45 -8.01
N PHE A 450 17.48 4.84 -7.27
CA PHE A 450 17.77 5.23 -5.90
C PHE A 450 18.27 6.68 -5.82
N GLU A 451 19.19 7.10 -6.68
CA GLU A 451 19.67 8.50 -6.74
C GLU A 451 18.57 9.50 -7.17
N PHE A 452 17.64 9.11 -8.05
CA PHE A 452 16.58 9.96 -8.60
C PHE A 452 15.30 10.04 -7.74
N GLY A 453 15.34 9.56 -6.51
CA GLY A 453 14.22 9.71 -5.58
C GLY A 453 14.06 8.54 -4.63
N GLY A 454 14.57 7.35 -4.96
CA GLY A 454 14.49 6.20 -4.05
C GLY A 454 15.19 6.42 -2.71
N GLY A 455 16.23 7.27 -2.68
CA GLY A 455 16.95 7.69 -1.48
C GLY A 455 16.50 9.03 -0.89
N SER A 456 15.44 9.66 -1.40
CA SER A 456 14.98 10.98 -0.90
C SER A 456 14.30 10.91 0.47
N GLY A 457 13.93 9.70 0.92
CA GLY A 457 13.10 9.48 2.12
C GLY A 457 11.60 9.56 1.85
N ALA A 458 11.18 9.88 0.63
CA ALA A 458 9.78 9.86 0.23
C ALA A 458 9.27 8.42 0.05
N ALA A 459 8.10 8.12 0.64
CA ALA A 459 7.55 6.76 0.67
C ALA A 459 7.36 6.13 -0.72
N LEU A 460 6.75 6.84 -1.67
CA LEU A 460 6.40 6.28 -2.97
C LEU A 460 7.64 6.00 -3.86
N PRO A 461 8.56 6.94 -4.10
CA PRO A 461 9.80 6.68 -4.85
C PRO A 461 10.68 5.57 -4.24
N ALA A 462 10.82 5.55 -2.91
CA ALA A 462 11.59 4.52 -2.21
C ALA A 462 10.95 3.12 -2.39
N THR A 463 9.62 3.06 -2.26
CA THR A 463 8.86 1.82 -2.45
C THR A 463 8.95 1.33 -3.90
N LEU A 464 8.78 2.20 -4.89
CA LEU A 464 8.90 1.84 -6.32
C LEU A 464 10.30 1.33 -6.67
N THR A 465 11.35 1.98 -6.14
CA THR A 465 12.73 1.52 -6.34
C THR A 465 12.96 0.13 -5.75
N SER A 466 12.43 -0.11 -4.55
CA SER A 466 12.51 -1.41 -3.87
C SER A 466 11.72 -2.50 -4.62
N LEU A 467 10.49 -2.21 -5.04
CA LEU A 467 9.64 -3.13 -5.79
C LEU A 467 10.21 -3.43 -7.18
N LEU A 468 10.81 -2.45 -7.87
CA LEU A 468 11.50 -2.69 -9.13
C LEU A 468 12.73 -3.59 -8.93
N CYS A 469 13.51 -3.38 -7.88
CA CYS A 469 14.63 -4.26 -7.55
C CYS A 469 14.15 -5.71 -7.36
N ASN A 470 13.03 -5.90 -6.66
CA ASN A 470 12.40 -7.22 -6.50
C ASN A 470 11.99 -7.82 -7.85
N LEU A 471 11.28 -7.06 -8.70
CA LEU A 471 10.90 -7.51 -10.05
C LEU A 471 12.11 -7.96 -10.87
N LEU A 472 13.21 -7.20 -10.82
CA LEU A 472 14.43 -7.53 -11.56
C LEU A 472 15.18 -8.73 -10.97
N ILE A 473 15.08 -8.98 -9.66
CA ILE A 473 15.60 -10.19 -9.02
C ILE A 473 14.75 -11.40 -9.43
N ASP A 474 13.42 -11.28 -9.38
CA ASP A 474 12.47 -12.36 -9.72
C ASP A 474 12.53 -12.71 -11.23
N ALA A 475 12.77 -11.70 -12.08
CA ALA A 475 13.09 -11.90 -13.50
C ALA A 475 14.46 -12.55 -13.75
N GLY A 476 15.33 -12.64 -12.74
CA GLY A 476 16.70 -13.15 -12.84
C GLY A 476 17.67 -12.18 -13.52
N CYS A 477 17.34 -10.89 -13.56
CA CYS A 477 18.17 -9.82 -14.13
C CYS A 477 19.27 -9.37 -13.16
N ILE A 478 19.01 -9.44 -11.86
CA ILE A 478 19.97 -9.12 -10.79
C ILE A 478 20.17 -10.35 -9.89
N THR A 479 21.41 -10.59 -9.45
CA THR A 479 21.77 -11.74 -8.57
C THR A 479 22.31 -11.29 -7.21
N LEU A 480 22.09 -10.03 -6.80
CA LEU A 480 22.65 -9.42 -5.59
C LEU A 480 21.58 -9.27 -4.49
N PRO A 481 21.34 -10.32 -3.67
CA PRO A 481 20.29 -10.31 -2.65
C PRO A 481 20.57 -9.30 -1.51
N THR A 482 21.83 -8.90 -1.30
CA THR A 482 22.19 -7.96 -0.22
C THR A 482 21.61 -6.56 -0.43
N ILE A 483 21.47 -6.10 -1.68
CA ILE A 483 20.92 -4.77 -2.00
C ILE A 483 19.40 -4.77 -1.79
N GLN A 484 18.75 -5.91 -2.00
CA GLN A 484 17.30 -6.06 -1.86
C GLN A 484 16.83 -5.71 -0.45
N THR A 485 17.48 -6.28 0.57
CA THR A 485 17.11 -6.02 1.97
C THR A 485 17.34 -4.56 2.34
N GLU A 486 18.43 -3.93 1.91
CA GLU A 486 18.68 -2.51 2.19
C GLU A 486 17.60 -1.60 1.60
N LEU A 487 17.21 -1.83 0.34
CA LEU A 487 16.17 -1.03 -0.32
C LEU A 487 14.79 -1.27 0.30
N LEU A 488 14.48 -2.49 0.74
CA LEU A 488 13.25 -2.80 1.47
C LEU A 488 13.19 -2.08 2.82
N LEU A 489 14.27 -2.09 3.59
CA LEU A 489 14.35 -1.42 4.88
C LEU A 489 14.29 0.11 4.71
N SER A 490 14.99 0.66 3.72
CA SER A 490 14.94 2.09 3.39
C SER A 490 13.53 2.54 2.94
N ALA A 491 12.84 1.73 2.15
CA ALA A 491 11.45 1.98 1.78
C ALA A 491 10.51 1.91 3.00
N ALA A 492 10.69 0.92 3.88
CA ALA A 492 9.94 0.80 5.13
C ALA A 492 10.11 2.03 6.04
N GLU A 493 11.34 2.52 6.21
CA GLU A 493 11.63 3.74 6.98
C GLU A 493 10.98 4.98 6.34
N SER A 494 11.07 5.10 5.00
CA SER A 494 10.47 6.18 4.23
C SER A 494 8.94 6.20 4.36
N ILE A 495 8.30 5.02 4.33
CA ILE A 495 6.85 4.86 4.59
C ILE A 495 6.50 5.31 6.00
N LEU A 496 7.18 4.77 7.03
CA LEU A 496 6.90 5.12 8.42
C LEU A 496 7.01 6.63 8.67
N SER A 497 8.07 7.24 8.14
CA SER A 497 8.32 8.69 8.29
C SER A 497 7.28 9.53 7.55
N SER A 498 7.06 9.27 6.25
CA SER A 498 6.13 10.05 5.43
C SER A 498 4.70 10.00 5.96
N PHE A 499 4.21 8.81 6.30
CA PHE A 499 2.85 8.64 6.83
C PHE A 499 2.70 9.21 8.25
N SER A 500 3.77 9.20 9.06
CA SER A 500 3.75 9.86 10.36
C SER A 500 3.60 11.37 10.22
N ILE A 501 4.31 12.00 9.26
CA ILE A 501 4.21 13.44 8.98
C ILE A 501 2.79 13.81 8.52
N GLN A 502 2.16 12.95 7.72
CA GLN A 502 0.79 13.14 7.23
C GLN A 502 -0.31 12.83 8.26
N GLY A 503 0.05 12.43 9.48
CA GLY A 503 -0.91 12.03 10.52
C GLY A 503 -1.62 10.70 10.26
N GLN A 504 -1.13 9.90 9.31
CA GLN A 504 -1.67 8.60 8.89
C GLN A 504 -0.76 7.43 9.33
N ALA A 505 -0.19 7.54 10.54
CA ALA A 505 0.78 6.56 11.05
C ALA A 505 0.22 5.12 11.13
N ASP A 506 -1.09 4.94 11.28
CA ASP A 506 -1.73 3.61 11.24
C ASP A 506 -1.64 2.96 9.85
N VAL A 507 -1.81 3.75 8.79
CA VAL A 507 -1.65 3.30 7.41
C VAL A 507 -0.18 3.01 7.16
N GLY A 508 0.71 3.93 7.58
CA GLY A 508 2.16 3.75 7.45
C GLY A 508 2.67 2.43 8.05
N VAL A 509 2.31 2.13 9.31
CA VAL A 509 2.74 0.88 9.95
C VAL A 509 2.19 -0.34 9.22
N ARG A 510 0.90 -0.36 8.86
CA ARG A 510 0.30 -1.48 8.11
C ARG A 510 0.98 -1.70 6.76
N THR A 511 1.22 -0.61 6.04
CA THR A 511 1.91 -0.60 4.75
C THR A 511 3.34 -1.12 4.88
N THR A 512 4.09 -0.69 5.90
CA THR A 512 5.44 -1.18 6.18
C THR A 512 5.45 -2.66 6.50
N VAL A 513 4.54 -3.13 7.35
CA VAL A 513 4.41 -4.56 7.66
C VAL A 513 4.10 -5.33 6.39
N ARG A 514 3.11 -4.91 5.59
CA ARG A 514 2.77 -5.54 4.30
C ARG A 514 3.97 -5.57 3.36
N LEU A 515 4.71 -4.47 3.20
CA LEU A 515 5.89 -4.41 2.34
C LEU A 515 6.93 -5.47 2.75
N LEU A 516 7.23 -5.57 4.04
CA LEU A 516 8.31 -6.39 4.58
C LEU A 516 7.96 -7.87 4.76
N LEU A 517 6.70 -8.19 5.06
CA LEU A 517 6.24 -9.54 5.43
C LEU A 517 6.67 -10.63 4.43
N PRO A 518 6.49 -10.47 3.10
CA PRO A 518 6.84 -11.51 2.13
C PRO A 518 8.34 -11.82 2.07
N HIS A 519 9.18 -10.86 2.45
CA HIS A 519 10.63 -10.96 2.39
C HIS A 519 11.27 -11.50 3.67
N SER A 520 10.44 -11.93 4.63
CA SER A 520 10.86 -12.63 5.84
C SER A 520 10.36 -14.08 5.85
N PRO A 521 10.69 -14.93 4.87
CA PRO A 521 10.30 -16.33 4.93
C PRO A 521 11.03 -17.03 6.08
N PRO A 522 10.36 -17.94 6.82
CA PRO A 522 11.00 -18.71 7.87
C PRO A 522 12.09 -19.61 7.28
N GLN A 523 13.34 -19.40 7.67
CA GLN A 523 14.47 -20.26 7.31
C GLN A 523 14.76 -21.24 8.44
N ARG A 524 14.78 -22.55 8.15
CA ARG A 524 15.21 -23.55 9.14
C ARG A 524 16.72 -23.66 9.15
N ILE A 525 17.37 -23.07 10.14
CA ILE A 525 18.81 -23.17 10.35
C ILE A 525 19.04 -24.06 11.58
N SER A 526 19.67 -25.21 11.38
CA SER A 526 19.99 -26.16 12.48
C SER A 526 18.77 -26.64 13.28
N GLY A 527 17.59 -26.69 12.65
CA GLY A 527 16.34 -27.10 13.28
C GLY A 527 15.53 -25.95 13.90
N ASP A 528 16.13 -24.77 14.05
CA ASP A 528 15.49 -23.57 14.58
C ASP A 528 14.91 -22.73 13.43
N VAL A 529 13.72 -22.14 13.60
CA VAL A 529 13.13 -21.24 12.61
C VAL A 529 13.69 -19.84 12.82
N CYS A 530 14.53 -19.40 11.90
CA CYS A 530 15.10 -18.06 11.89
C CYS A 530 14.46 -17.23 10.78
N TYR A 531 14.11 -15.99 11.11
CA TYR A 531 13.72 -14.97 10.15
C TYR A 531 14.93 -14.13 9.78
N GLU A 532 14.83 -13.37 8.68
CA GLU A 532 15.82 -12.33 8.41
C GLU A 532 15.81 -11.35 9.62
N PRO A 533 16.93 -11.22 10.38
CA PRO A 533 16.90 -10.55 11.68
C PRO A 533 16.60 -9.06 11.61
N ARG A 534 16.88 -8.40 10.50
CA ARG A 534 16.72 -6.95 10.33
C ARG A 534 15.29 -6.60 9.97
N ILE A 535 14.70 -7.31 9.02
CA ILE A 535 13.29 -7.23 8.62
C ILE A 535 12.40 -7.54 9.82
N SER A 536 12.68 -8.63 10.55
CA SER A 536 11.92 -8.95 11.77
C SER A 536 12.10 -7.91 12.88
N ALA A 537 13.28 -7.29 13.00
CA ALA A 537 13.50 -6.17 13.91
C ALA A 537 12.67 -4.94 13.51
N THR A 538 12.71 -4.54 12.24
CA THR A 538 11.98 -3.37 11.75
C THR A 538 10.48 -3.54 11.85
N ILE A 539 9.94 -4.74 11.57
CA ILE A 539 8.51 -5.04 11.80
C ILE A 539 8.16 -4.91 13.29
N SER A 540 8.98 -5.53 14.15
CA SER A 540 8.78 -5.48 15.61
C SER A 540 8.84 -4.04 16.15
N GLU A 541 9.80 -3.25 15.68
CA GLU A 541 9.98 -1.84 16.05
C GLU A 541 8.79 -0.98 15.58
N ALA A 542 8.38 -1.13 14.31
CA ALA A 542 7.22 -0.42 13.76
C ALA A 542 5.93 -0.68 14.55
N ILE A 543 5.72 -1.93 14.99
CA ILE A 543 4.57 -2.31 15.82
C ILE A 543 4.70 -1.78 17.24
N SER A 544 5.89 -1.92 17.86
CA SER A 544 6.12 -1.54 19.27
C SER A 544 6.00 -0.04 19.50
N HIS A 545 6.34 0.79 18.51
CA HIS A 545 6.20 2.24 18.59
C HIS A 545 4.78 2.73 18.26
N ARG A 546 3.86 1.84 17.87
CA ARG A 546 2.48 2.21 17.56
C ARG A 546 1.59 2.12 18.80
N PHE A 547 0.88 3.20 19.07
CA PHE A 547 -0.23 3.24 20.03
C PHE A 547 -1.55 3.28 19.25
N PRO A 548 -2.23 2.13 19.03
CA PRO A 548 -3.40 2.11 18.17
C PRO A 548 -4.52 2.96 18.79
N GLY A 549 -5.13 3.82 17.98
CA GLY A 549 -6.22 4.70 18.41
C GLY A 549 -7.53 3.92 18.62
N THR A 550 -7.73 2.84 17.84
CA THR A 550 -8.96 2.04 17.87
C THR A 550 -8.68 0.56 18.10
N ASP A 551 -9.70 -0.16 18.57
CA ASP A 551 -9.60 -1.62 18.72
C ASP A 551 -9.49 -2.32 17.36
N ALA A 552 -10.16 -1.80 16.33
CA ALA A 552 -10.09 -2.35 14.98
C ALA A 552 -8.68 -2.26 14.39
N GLU A 553 -7.99 -1.13 14.60
CA GLU A 553 -6.60 -0.94 14.19
C GLU A 553 -5.67 -1.97 14.86
N ALA A 554 -5.79 -2.16 16.18
CA ALA A 554 -5.01 -3.13 16.91
C ALA A 554 -5.27 -4.58 16.43
N HIS A 555 -6.53 -4.94 16.16
CA HIS A 555 -6.86 -6.26 15.61
C HIS A 555 -6.25 -6.47 14.22
N ASN A 556 -6.33 -5.46 13.35
CA ASN A 556 -5.76 -5.55 12.01
C ASN A 556 -4.24 -5.79 12.05
N LEU A 557 -3.51 -5.13 12.96
CA LEU A 557 -2.06 -5.33 13.13
C LEU A 557 -1.72 -6.72 13.67
N LEU A 558 -2.49 -7.23 14.63
CA LEU A 558 -2.34 -8.60 15.13
C LEU A 558 -2.59 -9.64 14.02
N ASN A 559 -3.67 -9.49 13.26
CA ASN A 559 -4.02 -10.42 12.19
C ASN A 559 -2.99 -10.43 11.05
N LEU A 560 -2.39 -9.28 10.73
CA LEU A 560 -1.32 -9.19 9.72
C LEU A 560 -0.05 -9.96 10.11
N THR A 561 0.18 -10.17 11.40
CA THR A 561 1.43 -10.77 11.92
C THR A 561 1.24 -12.18 12.48
N GLU A 562 0.00 -12.62 12.65
CA GLU A 562 -0.38 -13.91 13.22
C GLU A 562 0.36 -15.08 12.55
N GLU A 563 0.39 -15.12 11.21
CA GLU A 563 1.04 -16.22 10.48
C GLU A 563 2.55 -16.31 10.78
N MET A 564 3.24 -15.19 10.93
CA MET A 564 4.66 -15.18 11.27
C MET A 564 4.92 -15.63 12.71
N ILE A 565 4.04 -15.25 13.64
CA ILE A 565 4.11 -15.67 15.03
C ILE A 565 3.88 -17.19 15.10
N GLN A 566 2.86 -17.70 14.40
CA GLN A 566 2.58 -19.13 14.25
C GLN A 566 3.74 -19.93 13.65
N ARG A 567 4.50 -19.30 12.75
CA ARG A 567 5.71 -19.88 12.16
C ARG A 567 6.96 -19.72 13.06
N GLY A 568 6.87 -19.06 14.22
CA GLY A 568 7.92 -18.99 15.24
C GLY A 568 8.60 -17.64 15.43
N SER A 569 8.02 -16.53 14.95
CA SER A 569 8.66 -15.21 15.07
C SER A 569 8.46 -14.61 16.47
N VAL A 570 9.38 -14.93 17.39
CA VAL A 570 9.34 -14.46 18.79
C VAL A 570 9.33 -12.94 18.88
N ARG A 571 10.20 -12.26 18.12
CA ARG A 571 10.37 -10.81 18.18
C ARG A 571 9.12 -10.03 17.77
N ILE A 572 8.38 -10.56 16.80
CA ILE A 572 7.11 -9.99 16.36
C ILE A 572 6.02 -10.29 17.39
N ALA A 573 6.04 -11.47 18.00
CA ALA A 573 5.13 -11.83 19.09
C ALA A 573 5.27 -10.88 20.29
N ASP A 574 6.50 -10.57 20.72
CA ASP A 574 6.78 -9.61 21.81
C ASP A 574 6.22 -8.21 21.53
N ALA A 575 6.34 -7.75 20.27
CA ALA A 575 5.78 -6.46 19.84
C ALA A 575 4.24 -6.47 19.83
N CYS A 576 3.64 -7.58 19.40
CA CYS A 576 2.19 -7.77 19.38
C CYS A 576 1.59 -7.88 20.79
N GLU A 577 2.29 -8.55 21.70
CA GLU A 577 1.97 -8.57 23.14
C GLU A 577 1.98 -7.14 23.71
N SER A 578 3.06 -6.40 23.46
CA SER A 578 3.20 -5.01 23.91
C SER A 578 2.07 -4.11 23.37
N LEU A 579 1.69 -4.29 22.10
CA LEU A 579 0.56 -3.60 21.48
C LEU A 579 -0.77 -3.93 22.16
N ALA A 580 -1.03 -5.21 22.46
CA ALA A 580 -2.24 -5.63 23.16
C ALA A 580 -2.31 -5.06 24.58
N PHE A 581 -1.19 -5.08 25.32
CA PHE A 581 -1.13 -4.52 26.67
C PHE A 581 -1.23 -3.00 26.72
N SER A 582 -0.71 -2.32 25.70
CA SER A 582 -0.92 -0.87 25.54
C SER A 582 -2.41 -0.55 25.37
N ARG A 583 -3.16 -1.31 24.56
CA ARG A 583 -4.62 -1.18 24.44
C ARG A 583 -5.36 -1.53 25.73
N ALA A 584 -4.94 -2.58 26.43
CA ALA A 584 -5.49 -2.92 27.73
C ALA A 584 -5.34 -1.76 28.72
N SER A 585 -4.14 -1.16 28.80
CA SER A 585 -3.84 -0.03 29.68
C SER A 585 -4.69 1.20 29.35
N HIS A 586 -4.89 1.48 28.05
CA HIS A 586 -5.79 2.56 27.61
C HIS A 586 -7.22 2.33 28.12
N HIS A 587 -7.78 1.13 27.94
CA HIS A 587 -9.15 0.84 28.40
C HIS A 587 -9.30 0.87 29.92
N ALA A 588 -8.27 0.46 30.68
CA ALA A 588 -8.25 0.64 32.13
C ALA A 588 -8.33 2.13 32.51
N SER A 589 -7.55 2.99 31.84
CA SER A 589 -7.56 4.44 32.12
C SER A 589 -8.90 5.12 31.84
N VAL A 590 -9.71 4.54 30.95
CA VAL A 590 -11.06 5.02 30.59
C VAL A 590 -12.15 4.31 31.44
N GLY A 591 -11.79 3.34 32.27
CA GLY A 591 -12.72 2.56 33.09
C GLY A 591 -13.51 1.48 32.32
N ASN A 592 -13.12 1.16 31.08
CA ASN A 592 -13.73 0.11 30.28
C ASN A 592 -13.12 -1.27 30.61
N TRP A 593 -13.53 -1.83 31.73
CA TRP A 593 -12.98 -3.07 32.26
C TRP A 593 -13.23 -4.30 31.39
N GLU A 594 -14.33 -4.32 30.63
CA GLU A 594 -14.62 -5.38 29.64
C GLU A 594 -13.51 -5.46 28.60
N ARG A 595 -13.20 -4.32 27.95
CA ARG A 595 -12.19 -4.26 26.90
C ARG A 595 -10.77 -4.36 27.46
N HIS A 596 -10.54 -3.84 28.66
CA HIS A 596 -9.25 -4.01 29.35
C HIS A 596 -8.89 -5.48 29.51
N VAL A 597 -9.80 -6.27 30.09
CA VAL A 597 -9.63 -7.70 30.30
C VAL A 597 -9.49 -8.44 28.97
N TYR A 598 -10.31 -8.11 27.98
CA TYR A 598 -10.20 -8.69 26.64
C TYR A 598 -8.79 -8.53 26.05
N TRP A 599 -8.25 -7.31 26.04
CA TRP A 599 -6.94 -7.02 25.45
C TRP A 599 -5.78 -7.61 26.25
N LEU A 600 -5.91 -7.68 27.57
CA LEU A 600 -4.94 -8.35 28.44
C LEU A 600 -4.87 -9.84 28.11
N LEU A 601 -6.01 -10.51 27.96
CA LEU A 601 -6.06 -11.92 27.58
C LEU A 601 -5.55 -12.15 26.15
N ARG A 602 -5.84 -11.22 25.23
CA ARG A 602 -5.35 -11.28 23.85
C ARG A 602 -3.82 -11.20 23.77
N GLY A 603 -3.18 -10.32 24.57
CA GLY A 603 -1.72 -10.27 24.66
C GLY A 603 -1.11 -11.59 25.15
N MET A 604 -1.77 -12.26 26.08
CA MET A 604 -1.33 -13.58 26.54
C MET A 604 -1.52 -14.66 25.48
N GLU A 605 -2.63 -14.66 24.76
CA GLU A 605 -2.92 -15.61 23.69
C GLU A 605 -1.82 -15.59 22.61
N VAL A 606 -1.34 -14.39 22.22
CA VAL A 606 -0.22 -14.22 21.29
C VAL A 606 1.02 -15.00 21.73
N MET A 607 1.36 -14.99 23.03
CA MET A 607 2.56 -15.66 23.53
C MET A 607 2.35 -17.14 23.89
N SER A 608 1.12 -17.55 24.15
CA SER A 608 0.79 -18.88 24.70
C SER A 608 0.14 -19.84 23.71
N ASP A 609 -0.59 -19.33 22.73
CA ASP A 609 -1.31 -20.13 21.74
C ASP A 609 -0.71 -19.95 20.34
N TRP A 610 -0.25 -18.74 19.99
CA TRP A 610 0.26 -18.49 18.64
C TRP A 610 1.69 -18.97 18.45
N LEU A 611 2.55 -18.96 19.46
CA LEU A 611 3.92 -19.46 19.31
C LEU A 611 4.00 -21.00 19.25
N PRO A 612 4.88 -21.59 18.42
CA PRO A 612 5.16 -23.03 18.43
C PRO A 612 5.57 -23.54 19.83
N GLU A 613 5.21 -24.79 20.15
CA GLU A 613 5.44 -25.41 21.46
C GLU A 613 6.88 -25.34 21.97
N GLU A 614 7.85 -25.37 21.06
CA GLU A 614 9.28 -25.30 21.36
C GLU A 614 9.68 -23.96 22.00
N TYR A 615 9.11 -22.85 21.53
CA TYR A 615 9.39 -21.51 22.05
C TYR A 615 8.57 -21.19 23.30
N ARG A 616 7.35 -21.73 23.40
CA ARG A 616 6.47 -21.53 24.57
C ARG A 616 7.14 -21.94 25.88
N ARG A 617 7.93 -23.02 25.88
CA ARG A 617 8.63 -23.51 27.08
C ARG A 617 9.77 -22.62 27.55
N THR A 618 10.44 -21.95 26.62
CA THR A 618 11.67 -21.20 26.89
C THR A 618 11.39 -19.71 27.13
N LEU A 619 10.52 -19.12 26.30
CA LEU A 619 10.20 -17.70 26.30
C LEU A 619 8.94 -17.38 27.11
N GLY A 620 8.03 -18.36 27.24
CA GLY A 620 6.82 -18.20 28.04
C GLY A 620 7.08 -17.76 29.47
N PHE A 621 8.26 -18.04 30.05
CA PHE A 621 8.62 -17.58 31.40
C PHE A 621 8.81 -16.07 31.54
N ALA A 622 9.36 -15.39 30.55
CA ALA A 622 9.61 -13.95 30.62
C ALA A 622 8.32 -13.15 30.42
N CYS A 623 7.53 -13.51 29.40
CA CYS A 623 6.23 -12.91 29.12
C CYS A 623 5.22 -13.20 30.22
N ARG A 624 5.26 -14.41 30.80
CA ARG A 624 4.46 -14.75 31.98
C ARG A 624 4.68 -13.77 33.12
N ARG A 625 5.93 -13.37 33.43
CA ARG A 625 6.17 -12.36 34.48
C ARG A 625 5.58 -10.99 34.15
N HIS A 626 5.64 -10.56 32.89
CA HIS A 626 5.07 -9.28 32.49
C HIS A 626 3.54 -9.31 32.58
N PHE A 627 2.92 -10.37 32.04
CA PHE A 627 1.49 -10.61 32.13
C PHE A 627 0.99 -10.78 33.58
N ASP A 628 1.72 -11.52 34.42
CA ASP A 628 1.41 -11.71 35.84
C ASP A 628 1.44 -10.35 36.56
N SER A 629 2.45 -9.52 36.30
CA SER A 629 2.55 -8.15 36.82
C SER A 629 1.40 -7.24 36.35
N LEU A 630 0.95 -7.38 35.10
CA LEU A 630 -0.18 -6.63 34.60
C LEU A 630 -1.50 -7.10 35.22
N CYS A 631 -1.72 -8.42 35.34
CA CYS A 631 -2.87 -8.97 36.06
C CYS A 631 -2.95 -8.45 37.50
N GLU A 632 -1.82 -8.47 38.21
CA GLU A 632 -1.72 -7.94 39.58
C GLU A 632 -2.04 -6.45 39.62
N LYS A 633 -1.42 -5.64 38.75
CA LYS A 633 -1.66 -4.20 38.67
C LYS A 633 -3.14 -3.90 38.35
N SER A 634 -3.73 -4.60 37.39
CA SER A 634 -5.14 -4.46 37.03
C SER A 634 -6.07 -4.83 38.17
N ALA A 635 -5.75 -5.89 38.91
CA ALA A 635 -6.48 -6.31 40.10
C ALA A 635 -6.38 -5.23 41.19
N ASP A 636 -5.21 -4.61 41.37
CA ASP A 636 -4.99 -3.55 42.35
C ASP A 636 -5.71 -2.23 41.99
N GLU A 637 -5.70 -1.85 40.71
CA GLU A 637 -6.43 -0.69 40.19
C GLU A 637 -7.95 -0.87 40.32
N LEU A 638 -8.46 -2.06 39.98
CA LEU A 638 -9.89 -2.37 40.11
C LEU A 638 -10.31 -2.37 41.58
N LEU A 639 -9.48 -2.94 42.46
CA LEU A 639 -9.73 -2.95 43.90
C LEU A 639 -9.73 -1.53 44.47
N SER A 640 -8.81 -0.67 44.02
CA SER A 640 -8.78 0.75 44.37
C SER A 640 -10.06 1.47 43.95
N PHE A 641 -10.52 1.20 42.72
CA PHE A 641 -11.77 1.75 42.19
C PHE A 641 -12.99 1.30 42.98
N LEU A 642 -13.06 0.04 43.39
CA LEU A 642 -14.17 -0.48 44.23
C LEU A 642 -14.24 0.20 45.59
N VAL A 643 -13.09 0.36 46.26
CA VAL A 643 -13.02 1.05 47.56
C VAL A 643 -13.44 2.51 47.40
N ALA A 644 -12.91 3.20 46.39
CA ALA A 644 -13.25 4.60 46.12
C ALA A 644 -14.74 4.81 45.80
N THR A 645 -15.31 3.93 44.95
CA THR A 645 -16.73 4.00 44.57
C THR A 645 -17.63 3.78 45.79
N ARG A 646 -17.25 2.87 46.70
CA ARG A 646 -18.00 2.64 47.95
C ARG A 646 -17.95 3.83 48.89
N CYS A 647 -16.81 4.51 49.01
CA CYS A 647 -16.72 5.76 49.78
C CYS A 647 -17.59 6.90 49.19
N LEU A 648 -17.83 6.89 47.87
CA LEU A 648 -18.65 7.91 47.20
C LEU A 648 -20.17 7.61 47.23
N LEU A 649 -20.57 6.37 47.52
CA LEU A 649 -21.99 5.98 47.60
C LEU A 649 -22.74 6.61 48.78
N ASP A 650 -22.03 7.10 49.80
CA ASP A 650 -22.62 7.89 50.89
C ASP A 650 -23.09 9.29 50.44
N GLU A 651 -22.71 9.73 49.24
CA GLU A 651 -23.15 11.00 48.63
C GLU A 651 -24.23 10.76 47.56
N LYS A 652 -25.30 11.55 47.57
CA LYS A 652 -26.58 11.36 46.82
C LYS A 652 -26.51 11.33 45.27
N GLY A 653 -25.35 11.12 44.66
CA GLY A 653 -25.14 11.04 43.20
C GLY A 653 -24.52 9.72 42.68
N GLY A 654 -24.22 8.75 43.55
CA GLY A 654 -23.45 7.54 43.20
C GLY A 654 -24.19 6.43 42.45
N GLU A 655 -25.52 6.44 42.38
CA GLU A 655 -26.32 5.32 41.87
C GLU A 655 -26.15 5.08 40.36
N LYS A 656 -25.97 6.15 39.56
CA LYS A 656 -25.78 6.03 38.11
C LYS A 656 -24.38 5.51 37.74
N VAL A 657 -23.34 5.98 38.43
CA VAL A 657 -21.94 5.57 38.20
C VAL A 657 -21.73 4.11 38.59
N THR A 658 -22.41 3.65 39.64
CA THR A 658 -22.35 2.26 40.08
C THR A 658 -23.05 1.29 39.12
N GLU A 659 -24.18 1.68 38.51
CA GLU A 659 -24.88 0.83 37.54
C GLU A 659 -24.09 0.64 36.23
N GLU A 660 -23.46 1.70 35.73
CA GLU A 660 -22.59 1.64 34.53
C GLU A 660 -21.33 0.81 34.78
N ALA A 661 -20.68 0.98 35.94
CA ALA A 661 -19.54 0.17 36.34
C ALA A 661 -19.94 -1.31 36.54
N ALA A 662 -21.07 -1.58 37.20
CA ALA A 662 -21.63 -2.91 37.39
C ALA A 662 -21.90 -3.66 36.08
N CYS A 663 -22.36 -2.94 35.05
CA CYS A 663 -22.56 -3.50 33.71
C CYS A 663 -21.21 -3.90 33.09
N SER A 664 -20.21 -3.03 33.18
CA SER A 664 -18.86 -3.27 32.64
C SER A 664 -18.16 -4.45 33.32
N PHE A 665 -18.27 -4.56 34.65
CA PHE A 665 -17.70 -5.69 35.41
C PHE A 665 -18.38 -7.02 35.08
N ARG A 666 -19.71 -7.03 34.87
CA ARG A 666 -20.44 -8.25 34.47
C ARG A 666 -19.94 -8.79 33.14
N LYS A 667 -19.68 -7.91 32.18
CA LYS A 667 -19.14 -8.29 30.89
C LYS A 667 -17.68 -8.75 31.00
N ALA A 668 -16.85 -8.06 31.78
CA ALA A 668 -15.47 -8.48 32.06
C ALA A 668 -15.41 -9.89 32.71
N SER A 669 -16.28 -10.16 33.68
CA SER A 669 -16.43 -11.49 34.30
C SER A 669 -16.84 -12.56 33.27
N THR A 670 -17.77 -12.23 32.37
CA THR A 670 -18.21 -13.14 31.30
C THR A 670 -17.05 -13.47 30.35
N VAL A 671 -16.23 -12.49 29.98
CA VAL A 671 -15.03 -12.68 29.14
C VAL A 671 -14.02 -13.60 29.85
N LEU A 672 -13.70 -13.34 31.12
CA LEU A 672 -12.79 -14.20 31.90
C LEU A 672 -13.31 -15.62 32.03
N GLU A 673 -14.60 -15.80 32.34
CA GLU A 673 -15.20 -17.12 32.44
C GLU A 673 -15.18 -17.88 31.11
N ALA A 674 -15.43 -17.19 29.99
CA ALA A 674 -15.38 -17.80 28.67
C ALA A 674 -13.97 -18.32 28.37
N VAL A 675 -12.94 -17.50 28.63
CA VAL A 675 -11.54 -17.87 28.38
C VAL A 675 -11.05 -18.95 29.36
N LEU A 676 -11.46 -18.93 30.62
CA LEU A 676 -11.15 -19.99 31.60
C LEU A 676 -11.85 -21.33 31.30
N LYS A 677 -12.90 -21.32 30.47
CA LYS A 677 -13.61 -22.51 29.97
C LYS A 677 -13.10 -22.97 28.61
N ASP A 678 -12.37 -22.13 27.87
CA ASP A 678 -11.76 -22.48 26.59
C ASP A 678 -10.69 -23.55 26.76
N ASN A 679 -10.73 -24.63 25.97
CA ASN A 679 -9.81 -25.74 26.11
C ASN A 679 -8.36 -25.38 25.78
N SER A 680 -8.11 -24.38 24.91
CA SER A 680 -6.74 -23.94 24.60
C SER A 680 -6.14 -23.18 25.80
N MET A 681 -6.80 -22.07 26.16
CA MET A 681 -6.32 -21.14 27.18
C MET A 681 -6.50 -21.64 28.61
N ALA A 682 -7.50 -22.48 28.91
CA ALA A 682 -7.72 -22.96 30.27
C ALA A 682 -6.56 -23.81 30.79
N SER A 683 -5.88 -24.56 29.91
CA SER A 683 -4.71 -25.36 30.30
C SER A 683 -3.54 -24.49 30.74
N VAL A 684 -3.41 -23.31 30.12
CA VAL A 684 -2.42 -22.29 30.44
C VAL A 684 -2.85 -21.57 31.72
N LEU A 685 -4.07 -21.00 31.75
CA LEU A 685 -4.52 -20.05 32.77
C LEU A 685 -4.90 -20.65 34.13
N LYS A 686 -5.43 -21.88 34.19
CA LYS A 686 -5.97 -22.46 35.45
C LYS A 686 -4.92 -22.54 36.57
N GLY A 687 -3.63 -22.60 36.22
CA GLY A 687 -2.52 -22.61 37.17
C GLY A 687 -1.87 -21.26 37.45
N HIS A 688 -2.34 -20.15 36.88
CA HIS A 688 -1.77 -18.81 37.12
C HIS A 688 -2.44 -18.16 38.34
N VAL A 689 -1.62 -17.75 39.30
CA VAL A 689 -2.07 -17.15 40.57
C VAL A 689 -2.71 -15.79 40.30
N GLU A 690 -2.10 -15.00 39.44
CA GLU A 690 -2.42 -13.61 39.15
C GLU A 690 -3.69 -13.47 38.31
N VAL A 691 -3.94 -14.42 37.40
CA VAL A 691 -5.23 -14.50 36.65
C VAL A 691 -6.36 -14.85 37.60
N ASN A 692 -6.13 -15.81 38.51
CA ASN A 692 -7.12 -16.18 39.51
C ASN A 692 -7.39 -15.02 40.47
N LEU A 693 -6.36 -14.26 40.86
CA LEU A 693 -6.52 -13.02 41.61
C LEU A 693 -7.42 -12.04 40.85
N LEU A 694 -7.11 -11.73 39.59
CA LEU A 694 -7.93 -10.83 38.77
C LEU A 694 -9.37 -11.34 38.63
N TYR A 695 -9.57 -12.64 38.42
CA TYR A 695 -10.88 -13.27 38.38
C TYR A 695 -11.68 -13.06 39.67
N HIS A 696 -11.07 -13.32 40.82
CA HIS A 696 -11.73 -13.10 42.10
C HIS A 696 -12.03 -11.62 42.35
N ILE A 697 -11.13 -10.70 42.02
CA ILE A 697 -11.35 -9.25 42.14
C ILE A 697 -12.49 -8.76 41.23
N VAL A 698 -12.54 -9.20 39.97
CA VAL A 698 -13.66 -8.89 39.06
C VAL A 698 -14.97 -9.45 39.60
N ASN A 699 -14.96 -10.65 40.19
CA ASN A 699 -16.17 -11.20 40.80
C ASN A 699 -16.59 -10.46 42.08
N ILE A 700 -15.66 -9.98 42.91
CA ILE A 700 -15.99 -9.08 44.02
C ILE A 700 -16.78 -7.88 43.49
N ALA A 701 -16.30 -7.24 42.41
CA ALA A 701 -16.99 -6.12 41.78
C ALA A 701 -18.41 -6.48 41.30
N VAL A 702 -18.56 -7.63 40.63
CA VAL A 702 -19.85 -8.09 40.09
C VAL A 702 -20.85 -8.45 41.19
N GLN A 703 -20.40 -9.13 42.26
CA GLN A 703 -21.28 -9.55 43.34
C GLN A 703 -21.66 -8.36 44.24
N GLN A 704 -20.73 -7.43 44.46
CA GLN A 704 -21.01 -6.17 45.15
C GLN A 704 -22.08 -5.36 44.41
N ALA A 705 -21.98 -5.27 43.08
CA ALA A 705 -23.01 -4.62 42.26
C ALA A 705 -24.39 -5.31 42.30
N LYS A 706 -24.44 -6.60 42.65
CA LYS A 706 -25.69 -7.35 42.85
C LYS A 706 -26.20 -7.29 44.30
N ASN A 707 -25.49 -6.58 45.18
CA ASN A 707 -25.70 -6.58 46.63
C ASN A 707 -25.67 -8.00 47.23
N ASP A 708 -24.85 -8.92 46.67
CA ASP A 708 -24.65 -10.27 47.19
C ASP A 708 -23.42 -10.30 48.11
N SER A 709 -23.62 -9.89 49.36
CA SER A 709 -22.57 -9.82 50.38
C SER A 709 -21.92 -11.18 50.65
N THR A 710 -22.67 -12.28 50.59
CA THR A 710 -22.14 -13.63 50.85
C THR A 710 -21.17 -14.08 49.76
N ARG A 711 -21.51 -13.87 48.48
CA ARG A 711 -20.57 -14.21 47.39
C ARG A 711 -19.40 -13.25 47.30
N THR A 712 -19.60 -11.98 47.62
CA THR A 712 -18.52 -11.00 47.70
C THR A 712 -17.51 -11.40 48.79
N ALA A 713 -18.02 -11.76 49.97
CA ALA A 713 -17.22 -12.27 51.08
C ALA A 713 -16.41 -13.51 50.70
N LEU A 714 -17.02 -14.49 50.02
CA LEU A 714 -16.32 -15.69 49.55
C LEU A 714 -15.10 -15.35 48.70
N HIS A 715 -15.25 -14.46 47.71
CA HIS A 715 -14.14 -14.08 46.84
C HIS A 715 -13.07 -13.23 47.54
N VAL A 716 -13.43 -12.42 48.53
CA VAL A 716 -12.46 -11.73 49.39
C VAL A 716 -11.62 -12.74 50.16
N ILE A 717 -12.24 -13.78 50.71
CA ILE A 717 -11.53 -14.87 51.40
C ILE A 717 -10.65 -15.64 50.43
N ASP A 718 -11.16 -16.01 49.25
CA ASP A 718 -10.37 -16.71 48.22
C ASP A 718 -9.07 -15.97 47.86
N CYS A 719 -9.09 -14.63 47.84
CA CYS A 719 -7.91 -13.80 47.61
C CYS A 719 -6.90 -13.82 48.76
N LEU A 720 -7.38 -13.90 50.01
CA LEU A 720 -6.58 -13.74 51.23
C LEU A 720 -6.14 -15.07 51.86
N ASP A 721 -6.79 -16.18 51.49
CA ASP A 721 -6.56 -17.50 52.04
C ASP A 721 -5.18 -18.06 51.64
N GLU A 722 -4.60 -18.85 52.54
CA GLU A 722 -3.30 -19.50 52.38
C GLU A 722 -3.46 -20.81 51.64
N ARG A 723 -2.97 -20.87 50.40
CA ARG A 723 -3.05 -22.08 49.60
C ARG A 723 -1.71 -22.80 49.61
N SER A 724 -1.73 -24.08 49.95
CA SER A 724 -0.63 -24.98 49.66
C SER A 724 -0.62 -25.27 48.17
N MET A 725 0.40 -24.78 47.44
CA MET A 725 0.63 -25.16 46.05
C MET A 725 0.74 -26.69 45.98
N THR A 726 -0.18 -27.34 45.25
CA THR A 726 -0.31 -28.80 45.22
C THR A 726 0.94 -29.50 44.68
N GLU A 727 1.11 -30.77 45.09
CA GLU A 727 2.28 -31.67 45.03
C GLU A 727 2.97 -31.92 43.67
N GLY A 728 2.65 -31.17 42.61
CA GLY A 728 3.31 -31.26 41.30
C GLY A 728 4.63 -30.48 41.19
N SER A 729 4.83 -29.48 42.05
CA SER A 729 6.04 -28.65 42.09
C SER A 729 7.08 -29.30 42.99
N ARG A 730 8.12 -29.91 42.42
CA ARG A 730 9.21 -30.59 43.17
C ARG A 730 10.06 -29.68 44.10
N GLY A 731 9.66 -28.43 44.33
CA GLY A 731 10.28 -27.50 45.28
C GLY A 731 9.32 -27.23 46.44
N GLY A 732 9.85 -27.26 47.67
CA GLY A 732 9.10 -27.34 48.93
C GLY A 732 7.91 -26.38 49.10
N GLY A 733 6.96 -26.82 49.94
CA GLY A 733 5.65 -26.22 50.20
C GLY A 733 5.68 -24.77 50.70
N ALA A 734 5.95 -23.85 49.78
CA ALA A 734 5.67 -22.44 49.97
C ALA A 734 4.14 -22.26 50.01
N VAL A 735 3.67 -21.71 51.12
CA VAL A 735 2.30 -21.27 51.30
C VAL A 735 2.22 -19.85 50.75
N THR A 736 1.35 -19.61 49.77
CA THR A 736 1.19 -18.29 49.15
C THR A 736 -0.28 -17.92 49.10
N THR A 737 -0.59 -16.66 49.35
CA THR A 737 -1.89 -16.05 49.08
C THR A 737 -2.02 -15.69 47.61
N LEU A 738 -3.24 -15.52 47.10
CA LEU A 738 -3.44 -14.97 45.76
C LEU A 738 -3.13 -13.46 45.74
N ALA A 739 -3.57 -12.72 46.76
CA ALA A 739 -3.33 -11.29 46.85
C ALA A 739 -1.92 -10.98 47.37
N HIS A 740 -1.29 -9.93 46.82
CA HIS A 740 -0.06 -9.37 47.37
C HIS A 740 -0.35 -8.58 48.66
N SER A 741 0.64 -8.48 49.56
CA SER A 741 0.59 -7.69 50.79
C SER A 741 0.05 -6.26 50.62
N GLY A 742 0.31 -5.59 49.50
CA GLY A 742 -0.19 -4.24 49.21
C GLY A 742 -1.72 -4.15 49.05
N MET A 743 -2.37 -5.27 48.69
CA MET A 743 -3.81 -5.34 48.45
C MET A 743 -4.61 -5.69 49.72
N TYR A 744 -3.94 -6.19 50.77
CA TYR A 744 -4.61 -6.70 51.98
C TYR A 744 -5.50 -5.66 52.63
N LEU A 745 -4.99 -4.43 52.81
CA LEU A 745 -5.76 -3.37 53.45
C LEU A 745 -7.05 -3.09 52.69
N ARG A 746 -7.00 -3.01 51.36
CA ARG A 746 -8.19 -2.72 50.53
C ARG A 746 -9.21 -3.86 50.54
N LEU A 747 -8.74 -5.11 50.49
CA LEU A 747 -9.61 -6.28 50.66
C LEU A 747 -10.26 -6.31 52.05
N LEU A 748 -9.51 -5.97 53.10
CA LEU A 748 -10.02 -5.83 54.46
C LEU A 748 -11.04 -4.70 54.58
N GLN A 749 -10.85 -3.58 53.88
CA GLN A 749 -11.82 -2.48 53.83
C GLN A 749 -13.15 -2.92 53.22
N ILE A 750 -13.12 -3.68 52.13
CA ILE A 750 -14.33 -4.26 51.53
C ILE A 750 -15.02 -5.21 52.52
N ALA A 751 -14.26 -6.08 53.19
CA ALA A 751 -14.82 -7.02 54.16
C ALA A 751 -15.45 -6.31 55.37
N VAL A 752 -14.77 -5.30 55.91
CA VAL A 752 -15.27 -4.49 57.03
C VAL A 752 -16.54 -3.75 56.62
N ALA A 753 -16.59 -3.18 55.42
CA ALA A 753 -17.78 -2.49 54.93
C ALA A 753 -18.98 -3.44 54.78
N ILE A 754 -18.77 -4.68 54.31
CA ILE A 754 -19.83 -5.70 54.29
C ILE A 754 -20.36 -5.96 55.70
N LEU A 755 -19.46 -6.17 56.67
CA LEU A 755 -19.83 -6.44 58.05
C LEU A 755 -20.54 -5.26 58.71
N ASP A 756 -20.15 -4.03 58.38
CA ASP A 756 -20.76 -2.80 58.91
C ASP A 756 -22.17 -2.59 58.33
N GLU A 757 -22.36 -2.77 57.02
CA GLU A 757 -23.68 -2.74 56.39
C GLU A 757 -24.63 -3.82 56.96
N GLU A 758 -24.12 -5.01 57.24
CA GLU A 758 -24.87 -6.07 57.93
C GLU A 758 -25.27 -5.67 59.36
N GLU A 759 -24.41 -4.94 60.07
CA GLU A 759 -24.73 -4.43 61.42
C GLU A 759 -25.81 -3.33 61.35
N GLN A 760 -25.68 -2.40 60.40
CA GLN A 760 -26.60 -1.27 60.23
C GLN A 760 -27.99 -1.69 59.73
N SER A 761 -28.06 -2.68 58.83
CA SER A 761 -29.32 -3.16 58.24
C SER A 761 -30.23 -3.88 59.23
N THR A 762 -29.70 -4.30 60.39
CA THR A 762 -30.44 -5.03 61.41
C THR A 762 -30.74 -4.16 62.63
N HIS A 763 -32.00 -3.78 62.83
CA HIS A 763 -32.45 -3.09 64.05
C HIS A 763 -32.61 -4.02 65.28
N GLY A 764 -31.96 -5.19 65.28
CA GLY A 764 -32.10 -6.25 66.29
C GLY A 764 -30.87 -6.44 67.18
N GLN A 765 -30.97 -7.35 68.16
CA GLN A 765 -29.81 -7.77 68.96
C GLN A 765 -28.73 -8.39 68.04
N MET A 766 -27.48 -7.94 68.20
CA MET A 766 -26.32 -8.29 67.38
C MET A 766 -26.14 -9.80 67.17
N GLU A 767 -26.54 -10.62 68.16
CA GLU A 767 -26.40 -12.07 68.19
C GLU A 767 -27.23 -12.83 67.12
N PHE A 768 -28.25 -12.20 66.52
CA PHE A 768 -29.13 -12.87 65.53
C PHE A 768 -28.90 -12.40 64.09
N THR A 769 -27.90 -11.56 63.87
CA THR A 769 -27.65 -10.94 62.57
C THR A 769 -26.82 -11.90 61.71
N LYS A 770 -27.31 -12.18 60.50
CA LYS A 770 -26.63 -13.08 59.56
C LYS A 770 -25.28 -12.48 59.18
N CYS A 771 -24.22 -13.29 59.22
CA CYS A 771 -22.88 -12.89 58.78
C CYS A 771 -22.59 -13.47 57.40
N ALA A 772 -22.11 -12.64 56.46
CA ALA A 772 -21.67 -13.09 55.14
C ALA A 772 -20.41 -13.96 55.17
N PHE A 773 -19.60 -13.86 56.22
CA PHE A 773 -18.34 -14.60 56.37
C PHE A 773 -18.52 -15.82 57.28
N SER A 774 -17.88 -16.95 56.93
CA SER A 774 -17.77 -18.09 57.85
C SER A 774 -16.82 -17.79 59.00
N VAL A 775 -16.84 -18.61 60.05
CA VAL A 775 -15.90 -18.48 61.18
C VAL A 775 -14.45 -18.58 60.68
N HIS A 776 -14.19 -19.51 59.76
CA HIS A 776 -12.89 -19.64 59.11
C HIS A 776 -12.52 -18.41 58.27
N GLY A 777 -13.46 -17.84 57.51
CA GLY A 777 -13.22 -16.62 56.74
C GLY A 777 -12.83 -15.44 57.63
N ILE A 778 -13.51 -15.24 58.76
CA ILE A 778 -13.17 -14.16 59.70
C ILE A 778 -11.81 -14.39 60.36
N HIS A 779 -11.44 -15.64 60.64
CA HIS A 779 -10.10 -15.96 61.11
C HIS A 779 -9.02 -15.52 60.11
N ILE A 780 -9.20 -15.81 58.82
CA ILE A 780 -8.30 -15.35 57.75
C ILE A 780 -8.21 -13.82 57.73
N LEU A 781 -9.35 -13.11 57.80
CA LEU A 781 -9.36 -11.64 57.84
C LEU A 781 -8.59 -11.10 59.06
N MET A 782 -8.77 -11.70 60.24
CA MET A 782 -8.05 -11.29 61.45
C MET A 782 -6.54 -11.58 61.36
N ALA A 783 -6.15 -12.71 60.77
CA ALA A 783 -4.74 -13.03 60.53
C ALA A 783 -4.10 -11.98 59.60
N ARG A 784 -4.77 -11.63 58.49
CA ARG A 784 -4.30 -10.59 57.56
C ARG A 784 -4.29 -9.20 58.17
N MET A 785 -5.29 -8.87 58.98
CA MET A 785 -5.32 -7.62 59.74
C MET A 785 -4.13 -7.51 60.69
N THR A 786 -3.74 -8.61 61.33
CA THR A 786 -2.56 -8.65 62.21
C THR A 786 -1.28 -8.43 61.41
N GLN A 787 -1.17 -9.00 60.21
CA GLN A 787 -0.02 -8.76 59.31
C GLN A 787 0.05 -7.30 58.86
N VAL A 788 -1.07 -6.68 58.49
CA VAL A 788 -1.14 -5.26 58.14
C VAL A 788 -0.73 -4.37 59.33
N LEU A 789 -1.24 -4.64 60.53
CA LEU A 789 -0.84 -3.92 61.75
C LEU A 789 0.65 -4.07 62.08
N PHE A 790 1.24 -5.21 61.75
CA PHE A 790 2.67 -5.46 61.91
C PHE A 790 3.50 -4.63 60.92
N TRP A 791 3.13 -4.63 59.63
CA TRP A 791 3.83 -3.85 58.61
C TRP A 791 3.73 -2.34 58.81
N GLU A 792 2.60 -1.85 59.35
CA GLU A 792 2.40 -0.43 59.68
C GLU A 792 3.15 0.00 60.95
N GLY A 793 3.90 -0.89 61.60
CA GLY A 793 4.70 -0.57 62.79
C GLY A 793 3.88 -0.36 64.07
N LEU A 794 2.58 -0.70 64.06
CA LEU A 794 1.66 -0.54 65.19
C LEU A 794 1.73 -1.69 66.20
N SER A 795 2.67 -2.62 66.01
CA SER A 795 2.72 -3.88 66.74
C SER A 795 3.73 -3.91 67.88
N PHE A 796 3.94 -2.82 68.64
CA PHE A 796 4.49 -2.91 70.01
C PHE A 796 4.01 -1.72 70.87
N PRO A 797 3.52 -1.91 72.11
CA PRO A 797 3.12 -0.81 73.00
C PRO A 797 4.30 -0.01 73.59
N ASN A 798 5.54 -0.26 73.16
CA ASN A 798 6.74 0.26 73.82
C ASN A 798 7.61 1.04 72.83
N HIS A 799 7.19 2.23 72.43
CA HIS A 799 8.11 3.32 72.14
C HIS A 799 7.36 4.65 72.17
N GLU A 800 7.72 5.50 73.12
CA GLU A 800 7.38 6.93 73.12
C GLU A 800 7.93 7.55 71.83
N LEU A 801 7.05 7.83 70.87
CA LEU A 801 7.37 8.62 69.69
C LEU A 801 6.37 9.77 69.55
N THR A 802 6.98 10.95 69.57
CA THR A 802 6.50 12.30 69.31
C THR A 802 5.39 12.43 68.25
N GLU A 803 4.45 13.31 68.57
CA GLU A 803 3.27 13.73 67.82
C GLU A 803 3.54 14.02 66.33
N VAL A 804 3.13 13.09 65.46
CA VAL A 804 2.84 13.37 64.05
C VAL A 804 1.33 13.19 63.86
N PRO A 805 0.55 14.26 63.62
CA PRO A 805 -0.92 14.22 63.65
C PRO A 805 -1.59 13.20 62.71
N LYS A 806 -0.97 12.88 61.56
CA LYS A 806 -1.54 11.98 60.53
C LYS A 806 -1.53 10.48 60.93
N LEU A 807 -0.74 10.09 61.93
CA LEU A 807 -0.65 8.69 62.38
C LEU A 807 -1.79 8.30 63.34
N SER A 808 -2.35 9.25 64.10
CA SER A 808 -3.40 8.96 65.08
C SER A 808 -4.72 8.55 64.41
N ASP A 809 -5.10 9.22 63.31
CA ASP A 809 -6.32 8.91 62.55
C ASP A 809 -6.26 7.53 61.89
N ARG A 810 -5.09 7.15 61.35
CA ARG A 810 -4.88 5.83 60.73
C ARG A 810 -4.88 4.70 61.76
N ALA A 811 -4.27 4.91 62.93
CA ALA A 811 -4.28 3.93 64.02
C ALA A 811 -5.71 3.73 64.58
N ASN A 812 -6.48 4.81 64.73
CA ASN A 812 -7.88 4.76 65.14
C ASN A 812 -8.73 4.01 64.09
N TYR A 813 -8.50 4.27 62.81
CA TYR A 813 -9.17 3.59 61.71
C TYR A 813 -8.91 2.07 61.72
N LEU A 814 -7.65 1.65 61.86
CA LEU A 814 -7.30 0.22 61.92
C LEU A 814 -7.85 -0.44 63.21
N SER A 815 -7.89 0.28 64.33
CA SER A 815 -8.54 -0.20 65.56
C SER A 815 -10.04 -0.42 65.37
N ALA A 816 -10.73 0.50 64.68
CA ALA A 816 -12.15 0.38 64.35
C ALA A 816 -12.41 -0.83 63.44
N MET A 817 -11.59 -1.04 62.40
CA MET A 817 -11.67 -2.23 61.54
C MET A 817 -11.53 -3.53 62.35
N ARG A 818 -10.57 -3.58 63.29
CA ARG A 818 -10.36 -4.75 64.15
C ARG A 818 -11.57 -5.02 65.05
N LEU A 819 -12.20 -3.98 65.58
CA LEU A 819 -13.43 -4.13 66.38
C LEU A 819 -14.59 -4.68 65.54
N ILE A 820 -14.78 -4.18 64.32
CA ILE A 820 -15.82 -4.68 63.41
C ILE A 820 -15.59 -6.15 63.05
N LEU A 821 -14.34 -6.55 62.79
CA LEU A 821 -13.99 -7.96 62.57
C LEU A 821 -14.28 -8.84 63.80
N ALA A 822 -13.98 -8.34 65.01
CA ALA A 822 -14.28 -9.07 66.25
C ALA A 822 -15.79 -9.25 66.48
N LYS A 823 -16.59 -8.21 66.20
CA LYS A 823 -18.06 -8.32 66.19
C LYS A 823 -18.54 -9.30 65.13
N GLY A 824 -17.96 -9.26 63.92
CA GLY A 824 -18.19 -10.24 62.87
C GLY A 824 -17.96 -11.67 63.35
N LEU A 825 -16.86 -11.93 64.06
CA LEU A 825 -16.53 -13.26 64.58
C LEU A 825 -17.63 -13.80 65.50
N MET A 826 -18.13 -12.97 66.43
CA MET A 826 -19.23 -13.34 67.32
C MET A 826 -20.49 -13.71 66.51
N ARG A 827 -20.82 -12.94 65.47
CA ARG A 827 -21.95 -13.22 64.57
C ARG A 827 -21.77 -14.50 63.78
N ALA A 828 -20.57 -14.79 63.28
CA ALA A 828 -20.27 -16.04 62.57
C ALA A 828 -20.45 -17.27 63.48
N PHE A 829 -20.07 -17.19 64.76
CA PHE A 829 -20.35 -18.26 65.74
C PHE A 829 -21.83 -18.43 66.05
N ALA A 830 -22.56 -17.33 66.23
CA ALA A 830 -23.99 -17.35 66.52
C ALA A 830 -24.82 -17.91 65.34
N THR A 831 -24.42 -17.59 64.11
CA THR A 831 -25.08 -18.09 62.90
C THR A 831 -24.82 -19.58 62.65
N ASN A 832 -23.61 -20.08 62.94
CA ASN A 832 -23.30 -21.52 62.81
C ASN A 832 -23.92 -22.40 63.90
N SER A 833 -24.24 -21.84 65.08
CA SER A 833 -24.90 -22.58 66.18
C SER A 833 -26.42 -22.68 66.06
N GLY A 834 -27.05 -21.90 65.17
CA GLY A 834 -28.51 -21.89 64.95
C GLY A 834 -29.03 -22.81 63.84
N VAL A 835 -28.16 -23.50 63.10
CA VAL A 835 -28.54 -24.35 61.94
C VAL A 835 -28.48 -25.83 62.34
N ASP A 836 -29.38 -26.25 63.22
CA ASP A 836 -29.73 -27.66 63.37
C ASP A 836 -31.14 -27.85 62.79
N SER A 837 -31.26 -28.73 61.79
CA SER A 837 -32.50 -29.25 61.14
C SER A 837 -33.21 -28.41 60.06
N SER A 838 -32.65 -28.34 58.85
CA SER A 838 -33.47 -28.47 57.64
C SER A 838 -32.64 -29.04 56.47
N GLU A 839 -33.13 -30.14 55.89
CA GLU A 839 -32.60 -30.71 54.66
C GLU A 839 -32.94 -29.79 53.49
N GLU A 840 -31.94 -29.15 52.88
CA GLU A 840 -32.06 -28.60 51.53
C GLU A 840 -30.91 -29.07 50.65
N THR A 841 -31.31 -29.74 49.58
CA THR A 841 -30.49 -30.41 48.57
C THR A 841 -29.90 -29.41 47.58
N GLY A 842 -28.58 -29.36 47.48
CA GLY A 842 -27.89 -28.72 46.36
C GLY A 842 -26.39 -28.84 46.51
N LYS A 843 -25.70 -29.38 45.49
CA LYS A 843 -24.23 -29.58 45.46
C LYS A 843 -23.48 -28.28 45.77
N ILE A 844 -23.09 -28.09 47.02
CA ILE A 844 -22.18 -27.03 47.47
C ILE A 844 -21.06 -27.74 48.24
N ALA A 845 -19.84 -27.19 48.11
CA ALA A 845 -18.59 -27.64 48.71
C ALA A 845 -18.79 -28.27 50.11
N LYS A 846 -18.04 -29.34 50.42
CA LYS A 846 -18.03 -30.03 51.72
C LYS A 846 -18.21 -29.00 52.84
N LYS A 847 -19.40 -28.97 53.45
CA LYS A 847 -19.71 -28.05 54.55
C LYS A 847 -18.83 -28.48 55.72
N ILE A 848 -17.77 -27.73 55.97
CA ILE A 848 -16.86 -27.95 57.08
C ILE A 848 -17.68 -27.77 58.35
N SER A 849 -17.64 -28.75 59.26
CA SER A 849 -18.38 -28.65 60.52
C SER A 849 -17.81 -27.52 61.39
N LEU A 850 -18.63 -26.91 62.26
CA LEU A 850 -18.15 -25.88 63.19
C LEU A 850 -16.98 -26.40 64.05
N GLU A 851 -17.02 -27.68 64.43
CA GLU A 851 -15.95 -28.36 65.16
C GLU A 851 -14.65 -28.43 64.34
N GLU A 852 -14.73 -28.70 63.03
CA GLU A 852 -13.58 -28.65 62.12
C GLU A 852 -13.08 -27.23 61.88
N GLU A 853 -13.96 -26.22 61.73
CA GLU A 853 -13.55 -24.81 61.59
C GLU A 853 -12.81 -24.30 62.83
N VAL A 854 -13.33 -24.61 64.03
CA VAL A 854 -12.68 -24.28 65.30
C VAL A 854 -11.37 -25.07 65.45
N ALA A 855 -11.34 -26.34 65.08
CA ALA A 855 -10.11 -27.13 65.09
C ALA A 855 -9.05 -26.57 64.12
N MET A 856 -9.44 -26.03 62.96
CA MET A 856 -8.53 -25.35 62.04
C MET A 856 -8.00 -24.05 62.63
N MET A 857 -8.82 -23.23 63.30
CA MET A 857 -8.35 -22.01 63.99
C MET A 857 -7.36 -22.29 65.13
N LEU A 858 -7.51 -23.44 65.81
CA LEU A 858 -6.69 -23.82 66.96
C LEU A 858 -5.43 -24.60 66.56
N ARG A 859 -5.27 -24.98 65.29
CA ARG A 859 -4.04 -25.59 64.80
C ARG A 859 -2.94 -24.53 64.73
N PRO A 860 -1.72 -24.82 65.22
CA PRO A 860 -0.57 -23.94 65.04
C PRO A 860 -0.11 -24.04 63.58
N SER A 861 -0.76 -23.27 62.72
CA SER A 861 -0.33 -23.05 61.34
C SER A 861 -0.60 -21.60 60.96
N ILE A 862 0.05 -20.68 61.68
CA ILE A 862 0.38 -19.28 61.34
C ILE A 862 1.72 -18.98 62.00
#